data_AF-A0A671K813-F1
#
_entry.id   AF-A0A671K813-F1
#
_cell.length_a   1.000
_cell.length_b   1.000
_cell.length_c   1.000
_cell.angle_alpha   90.00
_cell.angle_beta   90.00
_cell.angle_gamma   90.00
#
_symmetry.space_group_name_H-M   'P 1'
#
loop_
_entity.id
_entity.type
_entity.pdbx_description
1 polymer ?
#
loop_
_entity_poly.entity_id
_entity_poly.type
_entity_poly.pdbx_seq_one_letter_code
_entity_poly.pdbx_strand_id
1 'polypeptide(L)'
;MSTQSHTHCSGVSSYPANMAGLASNPRACYTDFLKEEFDVKTYTAQAIHHAVIAEQLAKLAEGISQLDKELHCQVVARHEDLLAQATGIESLEGVIFHYLIRTKIIDPYNKIVSRTAQLARLQVACDLLRRIIRILYLSKRLQGQLQGGSREITKAAQSLNELDYLSQGVDLSGIDVIENDLLFISRARLEVENQAKRLLEQGMEIQNPSQVGTALQVFYNLGNLRETIRSVVDGYRTSVQENVVNALDIKVLTQPANTRGAPGRAVMPTPGNTAAFRAALWTNLEKLMDQICAACGQVQHLQKVLTKKRDPVSHVCFIDEIIKDKDTTHVFIYVAIFSLNASCSQFIFLLFSASTFLKQALEGEYPKLLRLYNELWKRLQQYSASIQGALVSSGAGLDVEMPVSEHDTEDLFTRTKPDYDPEKDLKNSLQPYEAAYLSKSLSRLFDPINLVFPQGGRNPPSNDELDSIIKTIASELNVASVDSDLTIAVAKNAAKTVQLFCVKSEQLLCTQGDASQVIGPLTEGQRRNIAVVNSLFHTIVTIALMSSAVQPLLNSVTDSVEAILITMHQEDFSGSLPAGGRLDVPCSLYMRELQGFIARVMNDYFCPLQCLDFLYDSTENIAQRAITLFIRHASLLRPLSEGGKMRSAADFAQMELAVAPLCRRVSDLGKAYRLLRSFRPLLFQTSEHIASSQALGDLIPYSTILHFLFTRAPAELKSPHQRAEWSISRYSQWLDDHPSEKDRLTLIRGALEAYVQSVRARQGKEFAPVYPIMLQLLQKATSVS
;
A
#
# COMPACT_ATOMS: atom_id res chain seq x y z
N MET A 1 -42.24 -55.17 9.31
CA MET A 1 -43.25 -55.71 8.39
C MET A 1 -44.59 -55.15 8.77
N SER A 2 -45.37 -54.71 7.78
CA SER A 2 -46.73 -54.18 7.98
C SER A 2 -47.71 -55.02 7.16
N THR A 3 -48.69 -55.66 7.80
CA THR A 3 -50.04 -55.95 7.26
C THR A 3 -50.89 -56.58 8.37
N GLN A 4 -52.20 -56.30 8.36
CA GLN A 4 -53.17 -56.58 9.42
C GLN A 4 -54.21 -57.66 9.02
N SER A 5 -55.16 -57.89 9.95
CA SER A 5 -56.49 -58.56 9.85
C SER A 5 -56.51 -60.08 10.11
N HIS A 6 -57.25 -60.64 11.09
CA HIS A 6 -58.69 -60.56 11.45
C HIS A 6 -59.60 -61.12 10.32
N THR A 7 -60.67 -61.92 10.48
CA THR A 7 -61.41 -62.64 11.57
C THR A 7 -62.40 -63.63 10.86
N HIS A 8 -63.21 -64.53 11.44
CA HIS A 8 -63.67 -64.88 12.81
C HIS A 8 -64.04 -66.39 12.88
N CYS A 9 -64.47 -66.91 14.05
CA CYS A 9 -65.18 -68.21 14.17
C CYS A 9 -66.68 -68.03 14.46
N SER A 10 -67.51 -68.99 14.03
CA SER A 10 -68.86 -69.24 14.55
C SER A 10 -69.30 -70.67 14.19
N GLY A 11 -69.82 -71.44 15.15
CA GLY A 11 -70.29 -72.80 14.94
C GLY A 11 -71.65 -73.03 15.61
N VAL A 12 -72.34 -74.10 15.21
CA VAL A 12 -73.61 -74.57 15.81
C VAL A 12 -73.60 -76.10 15.81
N SER A 13 -74.09 -76.71 16.89
CA SER A 13 -74.35 -78.15 17.01
C SER A 13 -75.74 -78.39 17.58
N SER A 14 -76.39 -79.49 17.19
CA SER A 14 -77.77 -79.85 17.56
C SER A 14 -77.86 -81.30 18.03
N TYR A 15 -78.54 -81.54 19.15
CA TYR A 15 -78.81 -82.88 19.69
C TYR A 15 -80.31 -83.26 19.57
N PRO A 16 -80.65 -84.55 19.43
CA PRO A 16 -82.03 -85.05 19.44
C PRO A 16 -82.51 -85.48 20.84
N ALA A 17 -83.82 -85.64 21.00
CA ALA A 17 -84.51 -86.14 22.21
C ALA A 17 -85.21 -87.48 21.93
N ASN A 18 -85.63 -88.22 22.98
CA ASN A 18 -86.28 -89.53 22.80
C ASN A 18 -87.39 -89.85 23.83
N MET A 19 -88.47 -90.47 23.32
CA MET A 19 -89.58 -91.20 23.97
C MET A 19 -90.53 -90.52 24.97
N ALA A 20 -91.67 -91.20 25.22
CA ALA A 20 -92.97 -90.61 25.58
C ALA A 20 -93.85 -91.52 26.48
N GLY A 21 -94.91 -90.92 27.06
CA GLY A 21 -95.93 -91.56 27.92
C GLY A 21 -95.73 -91.20 29.41
N LEU A 22 -96.74 -90.84 30.22
CA LEU A 22 -98.21 -90.97 30.09
C LEU A 22 -98.95 -89.76 30.74
N ALA A 23 -100.26 -89.66 30.47
CA ALA A 23 -101.06 -88.45 30.65
C ALA A 23 -101.47 -88.08 32.10
N SER A 24 -101.30 -86.80 32.46
CA SER A 24 -102.44 -85.89 32.72
C SER A 24 -101.93 -84.45 32.53
N ASN A 25 -102.66 -83.61 31.79
CA ASN A 25 -102.08 -82.40 31.16
C ASN A 25 -102.28 -81.14 32.03
N PRO A 26 -101.27 -80.63 32.78
CA PRO A 26 -101.47 -79.52 33.71
C PRO A 26 -101.62 -78.17 33.00
N ARG A 27 -101.18 -78.08 31.73
CA ARG A 27 -101.07 -76.84 30.97
C ARG A 27 -102.39 -76.06 30.88
N ALA A 28 -103.53 -76.74 30.83
CA ALA A 28 -104.84 -76.08 30.75
C ALA A 28 -105.08 -75.10 31.92
N CYS A 29 -104.73 -75.48 33.14
CA CYS A 29 -104.98 -74.68 34.35
C CYS A 29 -104.07 -73.45 34.48
N TYR A 30 -102.95 -73.40 33.77
CA TYR A 30 -101.95 -72.34 33.86
C TYR A 30 -101.79 -71.51 32.58
N THR A 31 -102.65 -71.75 31.56
CA THR A 31 -102.58 -71.02 30.29
C THR A 31 -102.76 -69.51 30.44
N ASP A 32 -103.51 -69.04 31.43
CA ASP A 32 -103.68 -67.60 31.68
C ASP A 32 -102.38 -66.91 32.13
N PHE A 33 -101.53 -67.59 32.91
CA PHE A 33 -100.21 -67.09 33.34
C PHE A 33 -99.16 -67.09 32.21
N LEU A 34 -99.44 -67.78 31.10
CA LEU A 34 -98.53 -67.93 29.96
C LEU A 34 -98.85 -66.97 28.80
N LYS A 35 -99.78 -66.02 29.00
CA LYS A 35 -100.10 -64.95 28.05
C LYS A 35 -99.10 -63.80 28.21
N GLU A 36 -98.57 -63.28 27.11
CA GLU A 36 -97.55 -62.22 27.12
C GLU A 36 -98.04 -60.90 27.75
N GLU A 37 -99.34 -60.62 27.70
CA GLU A 37 -99.97 -59.43 28.31
C GLU A 37 -100.70 -59.73 29.64
N PHE A 38 -100.19 -60.65 30.46
CA PHE A 38 -100.82 -61.02 31.73
C PHE A 38 -100.76 -59.89 32.78
N ASP A 39 -101.86 -59.15 32.95
CA ASP A 39 -102.02 -58.19 34.05
C ASP A 39 -102.53 -58.84 35.35
N VAL A 40 -101.61 -58.97 36.30
CA VAL A 40 -101.84 -59.47 37.66
C VAL A 40 -103.00 -58.73 38.36
N LYS A 41 -103.15 -57.41 38.17
CA LYS A 41 -104.17 -56.62 38.89
C LYS A 41 -105.58 -56.97 38.39
N THR A 42 -105.75 -57.05 37.08
CA THR A 42 -107.04 -57.38 36.46
C THR A 42 -107.45 -58.83 36.76
N TYR A 43 -106.50 -59.79 36.69
CA TYR A 43 -106.75 -61.18 37.07
C TYR A 43 -107.15 -61.32 38.56
N THR A 44 -106.43 -60.64 39.45
CA THR A 44 -106.73 -60.69 40.89
C THR A 44 -108.08 -60.05 41.22
N ALA A 45 -108.45 -58.96 40.55
CA ALA A 45 -109.76 -58.31 40.72
C ALA A 45 -110.92 -59.22 40.28
N GLN A 46 -110.79 -59.93 39.15
CA GLN A 46 -111.79 -60.91 38.70
C GLN A 46 -111.90 -62.12 39.64
N ALA A 47 -110.78 -62.62 40.17
CA ALA A 47 -110.76 -63.73 41.12
C ALA A 47 -111.41 -63.36 42.47
N ILE A 48 -111.20 -62.13 42.96
CA ILE A 48 -111.86 -61.63 44.18
C ILE A 48 -113.37 -61.49 43.96
N HIS A 49 -113.81 -61.03 42.79
CA HIS A 49 -115.24 -60.86 42.48
C HIS A 49 -116.05 -62.16 42.44
N HIS A 50 -115.40 -63.29 42.17
CA HIS A 50 -116.05 -64.62 42.08
C HIS A 50 -116.01 -65.42 43.40
N ALA A 51 -115.51 -64.85 44.50
CA ALA A 51 -115.61 -65.39 45.86
C ALA A 51 -115.04 -66.82 46.11
N VAL A 52 -114.16 -67.36 45.25
CA VAL A 52 -113.49 -68.67 45.44
C VAL A 52 -111.96 -68.52 45.41
N ILE A 53 -111.42 -67.75 46.36
CA ILE A 53 -109.98 -67.43 46.43
C ILE A 53 -109.14 -68.63 46.91
N ALA A 54 -109.65 -69.42 47.87
CA ALA A 54 -108.89 -70.50 48.51
C ALA A 54 -108.50 -71.64 47.55
N GLU A 55 -109.38 -72.00 46.62
CA GLU A 55 -109.15 -73.12 45.68
C GLU A 55 -108.07 -72.80 44.64
N GLN A 56 -107.94 -71.53 44.23
CA GLN A 56 -106.93 -71.10 43.27
C GLN A 56 -105.52 -71.05 43.89
N LEU A 57 -105.40 -70.61 45.14
CA LEU A 57 -104.13 -70.63 45.87
C LEU A 57 -103.62 -72.06 46.11
N ALA A 58 -104.50 -73.00 46.43
CA ALA A 58 -104.14 -74.40 46.60
C ALA A 58 -103.57 -75.02 45.31
N LYS A 59 -104.22 -74.78 44.16
CA LYS A 59 -103.74 -75.25 42.85
C LYS A 59 -102.38 -74.65 42.48
N LEU A 60 -102.17 -73.36 42.74
CA LEU A 60 -100.89 -72.70 42.45
C LEU A 60 -99.73 -73.31 43.27
N ALA A 61 -99.97 -73.61 44.55
CA ALA A 61 -98.97 -74.22 45.43
C ALA A 61 -98.59 -75.65 44.98
N GLU A 62 -99.57 -76.44 44.54
CA GLU A 62 -99.33 -77.77 43.96
C GLU A 62 -98.52 -77.68 42.65
N GLY A 63 -98.84 -76.73 41.77
CA GLY A 63 -98.10 -76.47 40.53
C GLY A 63 -96.63 -76.12 40.76
N ILE A 64 -96.33 -75.27 41.75
CA ILE A 64 -94.94 -74.94 42.13
C ILE A 64 -94.19 -76.18 42.61
N SER A 65 -94.82 -77.00 43.46
CA SER A 65 -94.19 -78.23 43.98
C SER A 65 -93.93 -79.29 42.90
N GLN A 66 -94.80 -79.39 41.88
CA GLN A 66 -94.55 -80.24 40.72
C GLN A 66 -93.38 -79.72 39.86
N LEU A 67 -93.31 -78.41 39.60
CA LEU A 67 -92.25 -77.82 38.80
C LEU A 67 -90.87 -78.01 39.44
N ASP A 68 -90.75 -77.77 40.74
CA ASP A 68 -89.49 -77.92 41.50
C ASP A 68 -89.00 -79.38 41.48
N LYS A 69 -89.93 -80.34 41.58
CA LYS A 69 -89.64 -81.78 41.50
C LYS A 69 -89.17 -82.19 40.10
N GLU A 70 -89.80 -81.69 39.05
CA GLU A 70 -89.41 -81.96 37.66
C GLU A 70 -88.04 -81.36 37.32
N LEU A 71 -87.77 -80.14 37.82
CA LEU A 71 -86.50 -79.44 37.65
C LEU A 71 -85.37 -80.18 38.39
N HIS A 72 -85.62 -80.65 39.61
CA HIS A 72 -84.68 -81.49 40.35
C HIS A 72 -84.40 -82.82 39.60
N CYS A 73 -85.43 -83.47 39.04
CA CYS A 73 -85.26 -84.68 38.23
C CYS A 73 -84.43 -84.43 36.96
N GLN A 74 -84.64 -83.31 36.26
CA GLN A 74 -83.85 -82.93 35.08
C GLN A 74 -82.37 -82.66 35.43
N VAL A 75 -82.11 -81.96 36.54
CA VAL A 75 -80.75 -81.68 37.03
C VAL A 75 -80.03 -82.96 37.43
N VAL A 76 -80.71 -83.87 38.16
CA VAL A 76 -80.16 -85.18 38.54
C VAL A 76 -79.89 -86.04 37.30
N ALA A 77 -80.82 -86.10 36.34
CA ALA A 77 -80.68 -86.91 35.13
C ALA A 77 -79.54 -86.44 34.20
N ARG A 78 -79.17 -85.16 34.23
CA ARG A 78 -78.07 -84.59 33.43
C ARG A 78 -76.81 -84.26 34.23
N HIS A 79 -76.73 -84.71 35.49
CA HIS A 79 -75.61 -84.37 36.37
C HIS A 79 -74.27 -84.92 35.85
N GLU A 80 -74.25 -86.15 35.35
CA GLU A 80 -73.07 -86.79 34.72
C GLU A 80 -72.60 -86.02 33.48
N ASP A 81 -73.49 -85.65 32.56
CA ASP A 81 -73.12 -84.90 31.33
C ASP A 81 -72.55 -83.51 31.65
N LEU A 82 -73.11 -82.81 32.64
CA LEU A 82 -72.61 -81.53 33.13
C LEU A 82 -71.24 -81.65 33.79
N LEU A 83 -71.00 -82.71 34.57
CA LEU A 83 -69.69 -83.03 35.15
C LEU A 83 -68.67 -83.42 34.07
N ALA A 84 -69.09 -84.17 33.05
CA ALA A 84 -68.23 -84.57 31.93
C ALA A 84 -67.81 -83.37 31.07
N GLN A 85 -68.70 -82.40 30.83
CA GLN A 85 -68.33 -81.16 30.13
C GLN A 85 -67.41 -80.27 30.97
N ALA A 86 -67.65 -80.15 32.29
CA ALA A 86 -66.78 -79.38 33.18
C ALA A 86 -65.35 -79.97 33.26
N THR A 87 -65.25 -81.29 33.50
CA THR A 87 -63.95 -81.99 33.55
C THR A 87 -63.26 -82.07 32.19
N GLY A 88 -64.02 -82.13 31.09
CA GLY A 88 -63.48 -82.02 29.73
C GLY A 88 -62.76 -80.69 29.48
N ILE A 89 -63.34 -79.57 29.94
CA ILE A 89 -62.74 -78.23 29.82
C ILE A 89 -61.49 -78.10 30.69
N GLU A 90 -61.52 -78.52 31.97
CA GLU A 90 -60.33 -78.54 32.83
C GLU A 90 -59.19 -79.39 32.23
N SER A 91 -59.52 -80.54 31.61
CA SER A 91 -58.50 -81.41 30.99
C SER A 91 -57.83 -80.74 29.78
N LEU A 92 -58.57 -79.96 28.99
CA LEU A 92 -58.05 -79.26 27.82
C LEU A 92 -57.15 -78.07 28.21
N GLU A 93 -57.53 -77.31 29.24
CA GLU A 93 -56.67 -76.25 29.80
C GLU A 93 -55.37 -76.82 30.40
N GLY A 94 -55.47 -77.94 31.13
CA GLY A 94 -54.31 -78.62 31.73
C GLY A 94 -53.30 -79.16 30.70
N VAL A 95 -53.78 -79.79 29.63
CA VAL A 95 -52.91 -80.47 28.65
C VAL A 95 -52.26 -79.50 27.66
N ILE A 96 -52.99 -78.48 27.18
CA ILE A 96 -52.48 -77.59 26.12
C ILE A 96 -51.49 -76.55 26.65
N PHE A 97 -51.72 -75.97 27.84
CA PHE A 97 -50.89 -74.88 28.35
C PHE A 97 -49.66 -75.36 29.14
N HIS A 98 -49.76 -76.44 29.91
CA HIS A 98 -48.80 -76.69 30.99
C HIS A 98 -47.64 -77.65 30.68
N TYR A 99 -47.83 -78.67 29.83
CA TYR A 99 -46.84 -79.75 29.66
C TYR A 99 -46.01 -79.65 28.38
N LEU A 100 -46.66 -79.49 27.21
CA LEU A 100 -45.98 -79.58 25.90
C LEU A 100 -45.11 -78.34 25.60
N ILE A 101 -45.66 -77.13 25.77
CA ILE A 101 -44.91 -75.88 25.52
C ILE A 101 -43.80 -75.71 26.59
N ARG A 102 -44.12 -76.02 27.85
CA ARG A 102 -43.20 -75.79 28.97
C ARG A 102 -41.93 -76.66 28.88
N THR A 103 -42.08 -77.98 28.80
CA THR A 103 -40.94 -78.90 28.86
C THR A 103 -40.14 -79.02 27.56
N LYS A 104 -40.78 -78.86 26.39
CA LYS A 104 -40.08 -79.00 25.09
C LYS A 104 -39.59 -77.70 24.47
N ILE A 105 -40.11 -76.53 24.87
CA ILE A 105 -39.73 -75.24 24.28
C ILE A 105 -39.21 -74.28 25.35
N ILE A 106 -39.98 -74.02 26.41
CA ILE A 106 -39.62 -73.02 27.44
C ILE A 106 -38.38 -73.46 28.23
N ASP A 107 -38.30 -74.70 28.69
CA ASP A 107 -37.15 -75.16 29.49
C ASP A 107 -35.83 -75.20 28.67
N PRO A 108 -35.80 -75.71 27.42
CA PRO A 108 -34.64 -75.56 26.54
C PRO A 108 -34.29 -74.10 26.22
N TYR A 109 -35.30 -73.26 25.96
CA TYR A 109 -35.08 -71.81 25.72
C TYR A 109 -34.46 -71.13 26.93
N ASN A 110 -35.01 -71.33 28.14
CA ASN A 110 -34.46 -70.79 29.39
C ASN A 110 -33.03 -71.29 29.65
N LYS A 111 -32.75 -72.56 29.33
CA LYS A 111 -31.41 -73.15 29.44
C LYS A 111 -30.42 -72.56 28.44
N ILE A 112 -30.87 -72.25 27.22
CA ILE A 112 -30.07 -71.53 26.20
C ILE A 112 -29.83 -70.09 26.65
N VAL A 113 -30.87 -69.34 27.03
CA VAL A 113 -30.75 -67.95 27.54
C VAL A 113 -29.80 -67.88 28.73
N SER A 114 -29.92 -68.81 29.69
CA SER A 114 -29.01 -68.91 30.84
C SER A 114 -27.56 -69.18 30.41
N ARG A 115 -27.34 -70.10 29.46
CA ARG A 115 -25.99 -70.40 28.94
C ARG A 115 -25.39 -69.27 28.11
N THR A 116 -26.20 -68.57 27.31
CA THR A 116 -25.76 -67.40 26.54
C THR A 116 -25.44 -66.23 27.47
N ALA A 117 -26.24 -66.02 28.52
CA ALA A 117 -25.93 -65.03 29.57
C ALA A 117 -24.66 -65.41 30.35
N GLN A 118 -24.46 -66.69 30.67
CA GLN A 118 -23.23 -67.19 31.31
C GLN A 118 -22.01 -67.00 30.41
N LEU A 119 -22.13 -67.31 29.11
CA LEU A 119 -21.07 -67.12 28.12
C LEU A 119 -20.72 -65.65 27.95
N ALA A 120 -21.72 -64.76 27.84
CA ALA A 120 -21.51 -63.31 27.75
C ALA A 120 -20.80 -62.77 29.01
N ARG A 121 -21.23 -63.17 30.22
CA ARG A 121 -20.55 -62.81 31.48
C ARG A 121 -19.12 -63.33 31.52
N LEU A 122 -18.87 -64.55 31.04
CA LEU A 122 -17.53 -65.14 31.00
C LEU A 122 -16.62 -64.45 29.98
N GLN A 123 -17.15 -64.05 28.83
CA GLN A 123 -16.42 -63.23 27.84
C GLN A 123 -16.01 -61.90 28.44
N VAL A 124 -16.96 -61.15 29.04
CA VAL A 124 -16.68 -59.88 29.73
C VAL A 124 -15.64 -60.06 30.84
N ALA A 125 -15.74 -61.11 31.66
CA ALA A 125 -14.75 -61.40 32.71
C ALA A 125 -13.36 -61.73 32.14
N CYS A 126 -13.28 -62.51 31.05
CA CYS A 126 -12.01 -62.79 30.37
C CYS A 126 -11.40 -61.54 29.73
N ASP A 127 -12.20 -60.65 29.16
CA ASP A 127 -11.71 -59.41 28.55
C ASP A 127 -11.25 -58.40 29.61
N LEU A 128 -11.96 -58.31 30.74
CA LEU A 128 -11.51 -57.56 31.92
C LEU A 128 -10.16 -58.10 32.43
N LEU A 129 -10.02 -59.42 32.59
CA LEU A 129 -8.77 -60.07 33.00
C LEU A 129 -7.61 -59.78 32.02
N ARG A 130 -7.85 -59.86 30.70
CA ARG A 130 -6.85 -59.50 29.68
C ARG A 130 -6.43 -58.04 29.79
N ARG A 131 -7.38 -57.12 29.99
CA ARG A 131 -7.15 -55.69 30.17
C ARG A 131 -6.34 -55.42 31.44
N ILE A 132 -6.69 -56.03 32.58
CA ILE A 132 -5.94 -55.97 33.85
C ILE A 132 -4.48 -56.44 33.67
N ILE A 133 -4.27 -57.63 33.10
CA ILE A 133 -2.92 -58.18 32.88
C ILE A 133 -2.08 -57.24 31.99
N ARG A 134 -2.71 -56.64 30.97
CA ARG A 134 -2.04 -55.70 30.07
C ARG A 134 -1.69 -54.37 30.77
N ILE A 135 -2.57 -53.84 31.62
CA ILE A 135 -2.33 -52.64 32.44
C ILE A 135 -1.15 -52.88 33.39
N LEU A 136 -1.14 -53.99 34.14
CA LEU A 136 -0.05 -54.34 35.07
C LEU A 136 1.31 -54.45 34.35
N TYR A 137 1.35 -55.09 33.18
CA TYR A 137 2.58 -55.19 32.38
C TYR A 137 3.07 -53.82 31.89
N LEU A 138 2.16 -52.98 31.39
CA LEU A 138 2.50 -51.66 30.85
C LEU A 138 2.87 -50.66 31.94
N SER A 139 2.22 -50.70 33.11
CA SER A 139 2.58 -49.91 34.29
C SER A 139 4.02 -50.22 34.74
N LYS A 140 4.37 -51.51 34.85
CA LYS A 140 5.75 -51.93 35.15
C LYS A 140 6.76 -51.51 34.08
N ARG A 141 6.38 -51.52 32.79
CA ARG A 141 7.22 -51.02 31.68
C ARG A 141 7.43 -49.51 31.79
N LEU A 142 6.37 -48.76 32.08
CA LEU A 142 6.39 -47.30 32.27
C LEU A 142 7.29 -46.91 33.45
N GLN A 143 7.22 -47.62 34.57
CA GLN A 143 8.07 -47.37 35.74
C GLN A 143 9.57 -47.48 35.42
N GLY A 144 9.97 -48.45 34.59
CA GLY A 144 11.34 -48.55 34.08
C GLY A 144 11.73 -47.41 33.14
N GLN A 145 10.82 -47.00 32.26
CA GLN A 145 11.06 -45.91 31.29
C GLN A 145 11.20 -44.54 31.99
N LEU A 146 10.45 -44.27 33.06
CA LEU A 146 10.61 -43.05 33.85
C LEU A 146 11.97 -42.97 34.55
N GLN A 147 12.49 -44.11 35.05
CA GLN A 147 13.84 -44.19 35.62
C GLN A 147 14.94 -43.91 34.57
N GLY A 148 14.66 -44.14 33.28
CA GLY A 148 15.53 -43.77 32.16
C GLY A 148 15.60 -42.26 31.87
N GLY A 149 14.76 -41.44 32.52
CA GLY A 149 14.78 -39.99 32.45
C GLY A 149 14.51 -39.43 31.05
N SER A 150 15.13 -38.28 30.73
CA SER A 150 14.85 -37.52 29.50
C SER A 150 15.18 -38.26 28.19
N ARG A 151 15.97 -39.35 28.24
CA ARG A 151 16.27 -40.19 27.06
C ARG A 151 15.14 -41.14 26.69
N GLU A 152 14.27 -41.48 27.63
CA GLU A 152 13.19 -42.47 27.45
C GLU A 152 11.78 -41.85 27.52
N ILE A 153 11.68 -40.54 27.77
CA ILE A 153 10.41 -39.80 27.90
C ILE A 153 9.43 -40.01 26.73
N THR A 154 9.93 -40.14 25.49
CA THR A 154 9.10 -40.42 24.30
C THR A 154 8.51 -41.84 24.33
N LYS A 155 9.24 -42.83 24.87
CA LYS A 155 8.77 -44.19 25.09
C LYS A 155 7.78 -44.27 26.26
N ALA A 156 8.02 -43.50 27.33
CA ALA A 156 7.09 -43.37 28.45
C ALA A 156 5.74 -42.80 27.97
N ALA A 157 5.77 -41.74 27.14
CA ALA A 157 4.59 -41.17 26.51
C ALA A 157 3.83 -42.18 25.62
N GLN A 158 4.55 -43.04 24.88
CA GLN A 158 3.92 -44.11 24.09
C GLN A 158 3.26 -45.17 24.98
N SER A 159 3.91 -45.59 26.07
CA SER A 159 3.31 -46.51 27.07
C SER A 159 2.07 -45.89 27.75
N LEU A 160 2.10 -44.59 28.04
CA LEU A 160 0.95 -43.86 28.60
C LEU A 160 -0.24 -43.85 27.64
N ASN A 161 -0.02 -43.64 26.34
CA ASN A 161 -1.08 -43.70 25.35
C ASN A 161 -1.67 -45.12 25.20
N GLU A 162 -0.81 -46.17 25.16
CA GLU A 162 -1.27 -47.56 25.21
C GLU A 162 -2.14 -47.84 26.46
N LEU A 163 -1.82 -47.24 27.60
CA LEU A 163 -2.58 -47.35 28.85
C LEU A 163 -3.91 -46.57 28.82
N ASP A 164 -3.94 -45.37 28.24
CA ASP A 164 -5.17 -44.59 28.04
C ASP A 164 -6.16 -45.33 27.11
N TYR A 165 -5.71 -45.93 26.01
CA TYR A 165 -6.56 -46.79 25.17
C TYR A 165 -7.10 -48.02 25.93
N LEU A 166 -6.36 -48.52 26.93
CA LEU A 166 -6.80 -49.64 27.78
C LEU A 166 -7.67 -49.21 28.97
N SER A 167 -7.81 -47.92 29.26
CA SER A 167 -8.77 -47.40 30.24
C SER A 167 -10.04 -46.84 29.59
N GLN A 168 -9.98 -46.43 28.31
CA GLN A 168 -11.16 -45.97 27.56
C GLN A 168 -12.28 -47.02 27.50
N GLY A 169 -13.52 -46.56 27.73
CA GLY A 169 -14.76 -47.29 27.51
C GLY A 169 -15.12 -48.37 28.55
N VAL A 170 -14.35 -48.54 29.62
CA VAL A 170 -14.61 -49.53 30.68
C VAL A 170 -14.41 -48.88 32.04
N ASP A 171 -15.38 -49.02 32.94
CA ASP A 171 -15.18 -48.64 34.34
C ASP A 171 -14.27 -49.67 35.02
N LEU A 172 -13.13 -49.21 35.50
CA LEU A 172 -12.10 -49.98 36.20
C LEU A 172 -12.07 -49.66 37.71
N SER A 173 -13.01 -48.87 38.22
CA SER A 173 -13.11 -48.55 39.63
C SER A 173 -13.53 -49.78 40.47
N GLY A 174 -13.04 -49.85 41.71
CA GLY A 174 -13.30 -50.98 42.61
C GLY A 174 -12.53 -52.27 42.31
N ILE A 175 -11.44 -52.21 41.52
CA ILE A 175 -10.55 -53.35 41.25
C ILE A 175 -9.23 -53.15 42.04
N ASP A 176 -9.18 -53.66 43.27
CA ASP A 176 -8.07 -53.51 44.23
C ASP A 176 -6.67 -53.77 43.63
N VAL A 177 -6.59 -54.75 42.71
CA VAL A 177 -5.33 -55.21 42.10
C VAL A 177 -4.66 -54.14 41.21
N ILE A 178 -5.42 -53.19 40.65
CA ILE A 178 -4.90 -52.15 39.75
C ILE A 178 -5.06 -50.73 40.30
N GLU A 179 -5.67 -50.53 41.46
CA GLU A 179 -5.94 -49.21 42.02
C GLU A 179 -4.65 -48.38 42.21
N ASN A 180 -3.61 -49.00 42.77
CA ASN A 180 -2.29 -48.38 42.94
C ASN A 180 -1.61 -48.06 41.59
N ASP A 181 -1.75 -48.93 40.60
CA ASP A 181 -1.23 -48.71 39.24
C ASP A 181 -1.96 -47.56 38.53
N LEU A 182 -3.29 -47.45 38.65
CA LEU A 182 -4.06 -46.35 38.07
C LEU A 182 -3.65 -45.00 38.69
N LEU A 183 -3.44 -44.94 40.00
CA LEU A 183 -2.91 -43.76 40.69
C LEU A 183 -1.49 -43.41 40.23
N PHE A 184 -0.64 -44.42 40.02
CA PHE A 184 0.71 -44.23 39.48
C PHE A 184 0.69 -43.72 38.04
N ILE A 185 -0.14 -44.29 37.16
CA ILE A 185 -0.28 -43.89 35.75
C ILE A 185 -0.73 -42.42 35.64
N SER A 186 -1.69 -42.01 36.47
CA SER A 186 -2.14 -40.61 36.54
C SER A 186 -1.01 -39.64 36.92
N ARG A 187 -0.20 -40.01 37.93
CA ARG A 187 0.98 -39.20 38.35
C ARG A 187 2.06 -39.18 37.27
N ALA A 188 2.36 -40.33 36.67
CA ALA A 188 3.35 -40.49 35.60
C ALA A 188 2.99 -39.64 34.36
N ARG A 189 1.71 -39.57 34.00
CA ARG A 189 1.23 -38.70 32.92
C ARG A 189 1.54 -37.23 33.23
N LEU A 190 1.17 -36.76 34.42
CA LEU A 190 1.42 -35.37 34.83
C LEU A 190 2.92 -35.04 34.90
N GLU A 191 3.76 -35.99 35.30
CA GLU A 191 5.22 -35.84 35.30
C GLU A 191 5.79 -35.72 33.88
N VAL A 192 5.41 -36.63 32.98
CA VAL A 192 5.84 -36.62 31.57
C VAL A 192 5.37 -35.36 30.84
N GLU A 193 4.13 -34.92 31.05
CA GLU A 193 3.60 -33.67 30.49
C GLU A 193 4.38 -32.44 30.98
N ASN A 194 4.66 -32.35 32.29
CA ASN A 194 5.42 -31.23 32.85
C ASN A 194 6.89 -31.23 32.40
N GLN A 195 7.51 -32.41 32.27
CA GLN A 195 8.88 -32.53 31.76
C GLN A 195 8.95 -32.17 30.27
N ALA A 196 7.95 -32.55 29.47
CA ALA A 196 7.83 -32.14 28.08
C ALA A 196 7.60 -30.63 27.91
N LYS A 197 6.79 -30.00 28.77
CA LYS A 197 6.60 -28.53 28.77
C LYS A 197 7.93 -27.80 29.01
N ARG A 198 8.69 -28.18 30.04
CA ARG A 198 10.02 -27.60 30.33
C ARG A 198 11.02 -27.82 29.20
N LEU A 199 11.02 -29.00 28.58
CA LEU A 199 11.87 -29.29 27.41
C LEU A 199 11.49 -28.46 26.18
N LEU A 200 10.21 -28.16 26.01
CA LEU A 200 9.72 -27.27 24.95
C LEU A 200 10.13 -25.82 25.22
N GLU A 201 9.86 -25.30 26.42
CA GLU A 201 10.23 -23.94 26.84
C GLU A 201 11.74 -23.68 26.69
N GLN A 202 12.58 -24.53 27.27
CA GLN A 202 14.04 -24.42 27.15
C GLN A 202 14.51 -24.56 25.71
N GLY A 203 13.97 -25.55 24.96
CA GLY A 203 14.32 -25.76 23.56
C GLY A 203 13.95 -24.59 22.65
N MET A 204 12.85 -23.90 22.96
CA MET A 204 12.39 -22.71 22.26
C MET A 204 13.23 -21.47 22.60
N GLU A 205 13.61 -21.30 23.87
CA GLU A 205 14.45 -20.20 24.34
C GLU A 205 15.85 -20.26 23.68
N ILE A 206 16.50 -21.44 23.71
CA ILE A 206 17.85 -21.62 23.16
C ILE A 206 17.86 -22.01 21.67
N GLN A 207 16.69 -22.07 21.02
CA GLN A 207 16.49 -22.49 19.63
C GLN A 207 17.13 -23.85 19.28
N ASN A 208 17.00 -24.84 20.16
CA ASN A 208 17.54 -26.19 19.97
C ASN A 208 16.50 -27.13 19.31
N PRO A 209 16.66 -27.49 18.01
CA PRO A 209 15.67 -28.28 17.29
C PRO A 209 15.52 -29.71 17.81
N SER A 210 16.52 -30.24 18.53
CA SER A 210 16.48 -31.58 19.13
C SER A 210 15.57 -31.62 20.36
N GLN A 211 15.66 -30.61 21.24
CA GLN A 211 14.81 -30.51 22.43
C GLN A 211 13.36 -30.24 22.03
N VAL A 212 13.11 -29.26 21.15
CA VAL A 212 11.78 -28.96 20.61
C VAL A 212 11.20 -30.20 19.91
N GLY A 213 11.97 -30.86 19.04
CA GLY A 213 11.53 -32.07 18.35
C GLY A 213 11.26 -33.27 19.26
N THR A 214 11.90 -33.35 20.43
CA THR A 214 11.66 -34.39 21.44
C THR A 214 10.40 -34.09 22.25
N ALA A 215 10.21 -32.84 22.68
CA ALA A 215 9.01 -32.42 23.40
C ALA A 215 7.75 -32.57 22.52
N LEU A 216 7.81 -32.14 21.25
CA LEU A 216 6.70 -32.32 20.30
C LEU A 216 6.36 -33.80 20.08
N GLN A 217 7.37 -34.69 20.03
CA GLN A 217 7.12 -36.14 19.95
C GLN A 217 6.41 -36.69 21.20
N VAL A 218 6.71 -36.17 22.40
CA VAL A 218 5.96 -36.52 23.61
C VAL A 218 4.51 -36.07 23.52
N PHE A 219 4.24 -34.83 23.09
CA PHE A 219 2.87 -34.33 22.95
C PHE A 219 2.08 -35.02 21.83
N TYR A 220 2.72 -35.41 20.72
CA TYR A 220 2.14 -36.27 19.70
C TYR A 220 1.73 -37.63 20.30
N ASN A 221 2.67 -38.28 20.99
CA ASN A 221 2.42 -39.58 21.63
C ASN A 221 1.30 -39.50 22.67
N LEU A 222 1.12 -38.39 23.38
CA LEU A 222 0.03 -38.18 24.36
C LEU A 222 -1.29 -37.68 23.75
N GLY A 223 -1.37 -37.45 22.43
CA GLY A 223 -2.57 -36.93 21.76
C GLY A 223 -2.83 -35.42 21.93
N ASN A 224 -1.96 -34.70 22.64
CA ASN A 224 -2.15 -33.30 23.04
C ASN A 224 -1.36 -32.28 22.19
N LEU A 225 -0.74 -32.70 21.07
CA LEU A 225 0.14 -31.86 20.24
C LEU A 225 -0.51 -30.53 19.81
N ARG A 226 -1.74 -30.61 19.30
CA ARG A 226 -2.52 -29.48 18.79
C ARG A 226 -2.77 -28.41 19.85
N GLU A 227 -3.19 -28.83 21.04
CA GLU A 227 -3.52 -27.93 22.15
C GLU A 227 -2.26 -27.27 22.70
N THR A 228 -1.18 -28.02 22.87
CA THR A 228 0.11 -27.49 23.31
C THR A 228 0.64 -26.42 22.35
N ILE A 229 0.62 -26.66 21.04
CA ILE A 229 1.14 -25.66 20.08
C ILE A 229 0.26 -24.41 20.05
N ARG A 230 -1.08 -24.56 20.08
CA ARG A 230 -1.99 -23.41 20.22
C ARG A 230 -1.67 -22.61 21.49
N SER A 231 -1.53 -23.27 22.64
CA SER A 231 -1.21 -22.61 23.92
C SER A 231 0.14 -21.89 23.90
N VAL A 232 1.17 -22.44 23.23
CA VAL A 232 2.49 -21.80 23.10
C VAL A 232 2.41 -20.55 22.23
N VAL A 233 1.72 -20.64 21.09
CA VAL A 233 1.50 -19.51 20.17
C VAL A 233 0.67 -18.40 20.82
N ASP A 234 -0.43 -18.74 21.50
CA ASP A 234 -1.28 -17.77 22.20
C ASP A 234 -0.54 -17.13 23.39
N GLY A 235 0.37 -17.87 24.04
CA GLY A 235 1.29 -17.33 25.05
C GLY A 235 2.23 -16.26 24.49
N TYR A 236 2.87 -16.52 23.35
CA TYR A 236 3.71 -15.51 22.67
C TYR A 236 2.89 -14.30 22.23
N ARG A 237 1.70 -14.51 21.66
CA ARG A 237 0.79 -13.42 21.28
C ARG A 237 0.44 -12.52 22.48
N THR A 238 0.07 -13.13 23.61
CA THR A 238 -0.31 -12.40 24.83
C THR A 238 0.89 -11.62 25.38
N SER A 239 2.07 -12.23 25.43
CA SER A 239 3.32 -11.57 25.84
C SER A 239 3.66 -10.37 24.95
N VAL A 240 3.52 -10.48 23.63
CA VAL A 240 3.73 -9.32 22.72
C VAL A 240 2.70 -8.21 23.00
N GLN A 241 1.42 -8.55 23.20
CA GLN A 241 0.38 -7.56 23.53
C GLN A 241 0.64 -6.84 24.87
N GLU A 242 1.08 -7.56 25.90
CA GLU A 242 1.46 -6.96 27.19
C GLU A 242 2.69 -6.05 27.05
N ASN A 243 3.72 -6.48 26.32
CA ASN A 243 4.91 -5.65 26.06
C ASN A 243 4.56 -4.37 25.28
N VAL A 244 3.65 -4.44 24.29
CA VAL A 244 3.12 -3.26 23.57
C VAL A 244 2.45 -2.28 24.54
N VAL A 245 1.54 -2.77 25.40
CA VAL A 245 0.83 -1.90 26.36
C VAL A 245 1.80 -1.26 27.34
N ASN A 246 2.74 -2.03 27.88
CA ASN A 246 3.75 -1.55 28.84
C ASN A 246 4.73 -0.53 28.23
N ALA A 247 5.13 -0.71 26.97
CA ALA A 247 6.02 0.23 26.28
C ALA A 247 5.35 1.60 26.02
N LEU A 248 4.02 1.62 25.91
CA LEU A 248 3.20 2.80 25.61
C LEU A 248 2.52 3.42 26.84
N ASP A 249 2.64 2.83 28.04
CA ASP A 249 2.07 3.42 29.26
C ASP A 249 2.79 4.71 29.65
N ILE A 250 2.02 5.80 29.61
CA ILE A 250 2.44 7.15 29.99
C ILE A 250 3.01 7.18 31.42
N LYS A 251 2.51 6.33 32.34
CA LYS A 251 3.02 6.25 33.72
C LYS A 251 4.43 5.69 33.76
N VAL A 252 4.73 4.68 32.95
CA VAL A 252 6.08 4.11 32.81
C VAL A 252 7.01 5.14 32.15
N LEU A 253 6.52 5.84 31.11
CA LEU A 253 7.28 6.85 30.36
C LEU A 253 7.51 8.18 31.10
N THR A 254 6.81 8.43 32.21
CA THR A 254 6.93 9.68 33.00
C THR A 254 7.50 9.49 34.41
N GLN A 255 7.74 8.26 34.86
CA GLN A 255 8.40 8.01 36.14
C GLN A 255 9.90 8.37 36.06
N PRO A 256 10.44 9.18 37.00
CA PRO A 256 11.86 9.44 37.06
C PRO A 256 12.60 8.18 37.54
N ALA A 257 13.65 7.77 36.81
CA ALA A 257 14.46 6.57 37.07
C ALA A 257 15.28 6.59 38.39
N ASN A 258 14.98 7.50 39.32
CA ASN A 258 15.67 7.64 40.61
C ASN A 258 14.72 8.18 41.70
N THR A 259 14.07 7.27 42.44
CA THR A 259 13.31 7.62 43.65
C THR A 259 14.23 7.81 44.86
N ARG A 260 14.95 8.94 44.89
CA ARG A 260 15.54 9.52 46.12
C ARG A 260 15.06 10.95 46.31
N GLY A 261 13.74 11.11 46.43
CA GLY A 261 13.07 12.36 46.81
C GLY A 261 12.24 12.14 48.08
N ALA A 262 12.32 13.08 49.02
CA ALA A 262 11.60 12.99 50.30
C ALA A 262 10.07 13.07 50.12
N PRO A 263 9.26 12.53 51.06
CA PRO A 263 7.80 12.56 50.96
C PRO A 263 7.28 14.00 50.96
N GLY A 264 6.35 14.33 50.04
CA GLY A 264 5.63 15.62 50.05
C GLY A 264 5.79 16.50 48.80
N ARG A 265 6.63 16.13 47.81
CA ARG A 265 6.68 16.82 46.51
C ARG A 265 6.19 15.93 45.37
N ALA A 266 4.87 15.90 45.15
CA ALA A 266 4.29 15.38 43.92
C ALA A 266 4.58 16.36 42.77
N VAL A 267 5.71 16.15 42.07
CA VAL A 267 5.98 16.83 40.79
C VAL A 267 5.09 16.18 39.72
N MET A 268 3.87 16.72 39.55
CA MET A 268 3.08 16.46 38.36
C MET A 268 3.86 16.98 37.15
N PRO A 269 4.12 16.16 36.11
CA PRO A 269 4.75 16.67 34.90
C PRO A 269 3.82 17.67 34.22
N THR A 270 4.25 18.93 34.13
CA THR A 270 3.53 19.95 33.36
C THR A 270 3.46 19.48 31.89
N PRO A 271 2.32 19.58 31.17
CA PRO A 271 2.20 19.06 29.80
C PRO A 271 3.01 19.94 28.82
N GLY A 272 4.30 19.65 28.69
CA GLY A 272 5.27 20.56 28.08
C GLY A 272 6.55 19.87 27.63
N ASN A 273 6.42 18.94 26.68
CA ASN A 273 7.48 18.56 25.75
C ASN A 273 8.85 18.19 26.35
N THR A 274 8.89 17.43 27.45
CA THR A 274 10.14 16.99 28.09
C THR A 274 10.94 16.06 27.16
N ALA A 275 12.16 16.46 26.80
CA ALA A 275 13.07 15.64 26.01
C ALA A 275 13.35 14.26 26.65
N ALA A 276 13.33 14.19 27.99
CA ALA A 276 13.43 12.95 28.76
C ALA A 276 12.29 11.95 28.46
N PHE A 277 11.05 12.42 28.29
CA PHE A 277 9.93 11.55 27.88
C PHE A 277 10.14 11.02 26.47
N ARG A 278 10.57 11.88 25.52
CA ARG A 278 10.84 11.45 24.14
C ARG A 278 11.97 10.41 24.09
N ALA A 279 13.02 10.60 24.87
CA ALA A 279 14.11 9.63 24.99
C ALA A 279 13.61 8.28 25.56
N ALA A 280 12.86 8.30 26.67
CA ALA A 280 12.27 7.09 27.26
C ALA A 280 11.33 6.35 26.29
N LEU A 281 10.51 7.11 25.54
CA LEU A 281 9.64 6.56 24.49
C LEU A 281 10.44 5.82 23.42
N TRP A 282 11.46 6.46 22.83
CA TRP A 282 12.25 5.83 21.78
C TRP A 282 13.05 4.62 22.26
N THR A 283 13.62 4.65 23.48
CA THR A 283 14.29 3.49 24.07
C THR A 283 13.32 2.32 24.34
N ASN A 284 12.10 2.61 24.82
CA ASN A 284 11.08 1.58 25.00
C ASN A 284 10.60 1.01 23.66
N LEU A 285 10.46 1.84 22.63
CA LEU A 285 10.09 1.41 21.28
C LEU A 285 11.19 0.56 20.64
N GLU A 286 12.47 0.92 20.76
CA GLU A 286 13.59 0.10 20.30
C GLU A 286 13.59 -1.28 20.96
N LYS A 287 13.46 -1.32 22.30
CA LYS A 287 13.34 -2.57 23.06
C LYS A 287 12.12 -3.42 22.64
N LEU A 288 10.99 -2.78 22.35
CA LEU A 288 9.77 -3.45 21.89
C LEU A 288 9.99 -4.10 20.50
N MET A 289 10.67 -3.42 19.56
CA MET A 289 10.98 -4.01 18.25
C MET A 289 11.86 -5.26 18.39
N ASP A 290 12.87 -5.24 19.28
CA ASP A 290 13.71 -6.41 19.55
C ASP A 290 12.90 -7.56 20.19
N GLN A 291 11.99 -7.26 21.12
CA GLN A 291 11.09 -8.26 21.73
C GLN A 291 10.15 -8.91 20.70
N ILE A 292 9.55 -8.11 19.81
CA ILE A 292 8.72 -8.60 18.70
C ILE A 292 9.55 -9.50 17.79
N CYS A 293 10.75 -9.06 17.40
CA CYS A 293 11.65 -9.83 16.54
C CYS A 293 12.04 -11.18 17.17
N ALA A 294 12.32 -11.22 18.47
CA ALA A 294 12.67 -12.43 19.21
C ALA A 294 11.50 -13.43 19.27
N ALA A 295 10.29 -12.97 19.62
CA ALA A 295 9.09 -13.80 19.65
C ALA A 295 8.76 -14.41 18.28
N CYS A 296 8.90 -13.62 17.21
CA CYS A 296 8.68 -14.09 15.84
C CYS A 296 9.72 -15.14 15.43
N GLY A 297 11.00 -14.93 15.76
CA GLY A 297 12.06 -15.92 15.53
C GLY A 297 11.83 -17.24 16.28
N GLN A 298 11.25 -17.20 17.49
CA GLN A 298 10.87 -18.38 18.27
C GLN A 298 9.69 -19.13 17.64
N VAL A 299 8.59 -18.46 17.28
CA VAL A 299 7.45 -19.07 16.57
C VAL A 299 7.89 -19.70 15.25
N GLN A 300 8.79 -19.03 14.52
CA GLN A 300 9.37 -19.57 13.30
C GLN A 300 10.27 -20.80 13.55
N HIS A 301 11.04 -20.82 14.64
CA HIS A 301 11.82 -22.00 15.02
C HIS A 301 10.91 -23.22 15.25
N LEU A 302 9.79 -23.02 15.96
CA LEU A 302 8.76 -24.05 16.15
C LEU A 302 8.20 -24.56 14.83
N GLN A 303 7.83 -23.67 13.91
CA GLN A 303 7.36 -24.02 12.56
C GLN A 303 8.41 -24.83 11.78
N LYS A 304 9.70 -24.45 11.86
CA LYS A 304 10.81 -25.16 11.19
C LYS A 304 11.03 -26.57 11.74
N VAL A 305 10.78 -26.80 13.03
CA VAL A 305 10.83 -28.14 13.62
C VAL A 305 9.59 -28.95 13.23
N LEU A 306 8.38 -28.37 13.31
CA LEU A 306 7.12 -29.03 12.95
C LEU A 306 7.05 -29.50 11.49
N THR A 307 7.64 -28.72 10.57
CA THR A 307 7.70 -29.05 9.13
C THR A 307 8.76 -30.10 8.79
N LYS A 308 9.81 -30.25 9.61
CA LYS A 308 10.87 -31.25 9.38
C LYS A 308 10.69 -32.54 10.19
N LYS A 309 9.94 -32.52 11.29
CA LYS A 309 9.76 -33.68 12.17
C LYS A 309 8.61 -34.56 11.65
N ARG A 310 8.91 -35.84 11.50
CA ARG A 310 7.94 -36.92 11.24
C ARG A 310 7.94 -37.89 12.41
N ASP A 311 6.78 -38.44 12.71
CA ASP A 311 6.65 -39.52 13.67
C ASP A 311 7.39 -40.78 13.16
N PRO A 312 8.24 -41.45 13.97
CA PRO A 312 9.02 -42.60 13.52
C PRO A 312 8.21 -43.89 13.28
N VAL A 313 6.93 -43.96 13.69
CA VAL A 313 6.10 -45.17 13.55
C VAL A 313 5.05 -45.00 12.43
N SER A 314 4.39 -43.85 12.38
CA SER A 314 3.31 -43.53 11.44
C SER A 314 3.78 -42.70 10.23
N HIS A 315 5.02 -42.19 10.23
CA HIS A 315 5.62 -41.32 9.19
C HIS A 315 4.88 -40.01 8.87
N VAL A 316 3.76 -39.73 9.57
CA VAL A 316 3.00 -38.49 9.52
C VAL A 316 3.92 -37.33 9.92
N CYS A 317 3.91 -36.24 9.13
CA CYS A 317 4.58 -35.01 9.55
C CYS A 317 3.71 -34.28 10.55
N PHE A 318 4.30 -33.72 11.61
CA PHE A 318 3.55 -33.04 12.65
C PHE A 318 2.74 -31.85 12.12
N ILE A 319 3.20 -31.19 11.05
CA ILE A 319 2.43 -30.14 10.38
C ILE A 319 1.13 -30.68 9.74
N ASP A 320 1.16 -31.88 9.15
CA ASP A 320 0.02 -32.47 8.45
C ASP A 320 -1.11 -32.85 9.42
N GLU A 321 -0.78 -33.33 10.61
CA GLU A 321 -1.75 -33.64 11.66
C GLU A 321 -2.53 -32.40 12.12
N ILE A 322 -1.85 -31.26 12.17
CA ILE A 322 -2.45 -29.99 12.58
C ILE A 322 -3.33 -29.44 11.45
N ILE A 323 -2.90 -29.59 10.20
CA ILE A 323 -3.61 -29.12 8.99
C ILE A 323 -4.96 -29.82 8.73
N LYS A 324 -5.21 -31.01 9.32
CA LYS A 324 -6.42 -31.83 9.07
C LYS A 324 -7.77 -31.14 9.29
N ASP A 325 -7.84 -30.08 10.11
CA ASP A 325 -9.03 -29.22 10.20
C ASP A 325 -8.84 -27.95 9.37
N LYS A 326 -9.83 -27.63 8.53
CA LYS A 326 -9.82 -26.46 7.63
C LYS A 326 -9.64 -25.13 8.37
N ASP A 327 -10.11 -25.02 9.61
CA ASP A 327 -9.89 -23.85 10.46
C ASP A 327 -8.42 -23.68 10.88
N THR A 328 -7.67 -24.79 10.97
CA THR A 328 -6.30 -24.82 11.49
C THR A 328 -5.26 -24.60 10.39
N THR A 329 -5.59 -24.95 9.13
CA THR A 329 -4.76 -24.64 7.95
C THR A 329 -4.61 -23.13 7.78
N HIS A 330 -5.71 -22.38 7.96
CA HIS A 330 -5.66 -20.92 8.03
C HIS A 330 -4.80 -20.47 9.21
N VAL A 331 -5.02 -21.01 10.42
CA VAL A 331 -4.29 -20.63 11.63
C VAL A 331 -2.77 -20.84 11.52
N PHE A 332 -2.24 -21.85 10.82
CA PHE A 332 -0.78 -22.03 10.76
C PHE A 332 -0.06 -21.05 9.84
N ILE A 333 -0.64 -20.74 8.68
CA ILE A 333 -0.11 -19.71 7.77
C ILE A 333 -0.40 -18.31 8.34
N TYR A 334 -1.57 -18.10 8.97
CA TYR A 334 -1.84 -16.90 9.77
C TYR A 334 -0.86 -16.76 10.95
N VAL A 335 -0.55 -17.80 11.71
CA VAL A 335 0.34 -17.62 12.88
C VAL A 335 1.76 -17.26 12.46
N ALA A 336 2.22 -17.72 11.30
CA ALA A 336 3.51 -17.31 10.75
C ALA A 336 3.52 -15.87 10.16
N ILE A 337 2.41 -15.38 9.61
CA ILE A 337 2.35 -14.11 8.83
C ILE A 337 1.52 -13.02 9.54
N PHE A 338 0.37 -13.39 10.09
CA PHE A 338 -0.59 -12.55 10.81
C PHE A 338 -0.16 -12.24 12.25
N SER A 339 0.66 -13.07 12.93
CA SER A 339 1.22 -12.69 14.24
C SER A 339 2.11 -11.44 14.16
N LEU A 340 2.68 -11.18 12.98
CA LEU A 340 3.47 -9.99 12.67
C LEU A 340 2.57 -8.82 12.26
N ASN A 341 1.72 -9.02 11.25
CA ASN A 341 0.93 -7.90 10.73
C ASN A 341 -0.21 -7.48 11.69
N ALA A 342 -0.84 -8.41 12.41
CA ALA A 342 -1.82 -8.07 13.43
C ALA A 342 -1.18 -7.45 14.69
N SER A 343 0.03 -7.88 15.09
CA SER A 343 0.71 -7.23 16.24
C SER A 343 1.18 -5.82 15.89
N CYS A 344 1.73 -5.60 14.70
CA CYS A 344 2.11 -4.26 14.25
C CYS A 344 0.89 -3.36 13.95
N SER A 345 -0.17 -3.88 13.32
CA SER A 345 -1.41 -3.12 13.09
C SER A 345 -2.16 -2.83 14.40
N GLN A 346 -2.17 -3.76 15.35
CA GLN A 346 -2.75 -3.54 16.68
C GLN A 346 -1.87 -2.60 17.53
N PHE A 347 -0.55 -2.63 17.38
CA PHE A 347 0.38 -1.63 17.93
C PHE A 347 0.11 -0.23 17.36
N ILE A 348 -0.06 -0.08 16.04
CA ILE A 348 -0.37 1.20 15.40
C ILE A 348 -1.78 1.67 15.75
N PHE A 349 -2.76 0.77 15.86
CA PHE A 349 -4.10 1.10 16.35
C PHE A 349 -4.08 1.54 17.82
N LEU A 350 -3.31 0.86 18.68
CA LEU A 350 -3.09 1.24 20.08
C LEU A 350 -2.42 2.62 20.17
N LEU A 351 -1.40 2.89 19.35
CA LEU A 351 -0.77 4.21 19.19
C LEU A 351 -1.76 5.29 18.70
N PHE A 352 -2.76 4.93 17.90
CA PHE A 352 -3.79 5.85 17.42
C PHE A 352 -4.82 6.19 18.50
N SER A 353 -5.14 5.22 19.37
CA SER A 353 -5.97 5.38 20.57
C SER A 353 -5.21 5.94 21.79
N ALA A 354 -3.89 6.04 21.72
CA ALA A 354 -3.05 6.55 22.79
C ALA A 354 -3.23 8.06 23.00
N SER A 355 -2.73 8.56 24.14
CA SER A 355 -2.80 9.99 24.49
C SER A 355 -2.30 10.90 23.37
N THR A 356 -2.94 12.06 23.23
CA THR A 356 -2.57 13.14 22.29
C THR A 356 -1.09 13.52 22.37
N PHE A 357 -0.46 13.35 23.54
CA PHE A 357 0.96 13.59 23.76
C PHE A 357 1.88 12.60 23.03
N LEU A 358 1.53 11.31 23.02
CA LEU A 358 2.25 10.27 22.26
C LEU A 358 2.10 10.53 20.76
N LYS A 359 0.88 10.82 20.31
CA LYS A 359 0.60 11.18 18.92
C LYS A 359 1.44 12.37 18.45
N GLN A 360 1.52 13.46 19.23
CA GLN A 360 2.35 14.62 18.89
C GLN A 360 3.86 14.29 18.77
N ALA A 361 4.40 13.42 19.62
CA ALA A 361 5.79 13.00 19.56
C ALA A 361 6.08 12.20 18.27
N LEU A 362 5.20 11.26 17.92
CA LEU A 362 5.33 10.39 16.74
C LEU A 362 5.15 11.15 15.42
N GLU A 363 4.18 12.06 15.35
CA GLU A 363 4.02 12.97 14.19
C GLU A 363 5.20 13.95 14.04
N GLY A 364 5.89 14.29 15.14
CA GLY A 364 7.03 15.21 15.12
C GLY A 364 8.33 14.54 14.67
N GLU A 365 8.52 13.27 15.03
CA GLU A 365 9.75 12.49 14.81
C GLU A 365 9.49 11.23 13.97
N TYR A 366 8.49 11.28 13.07
CA TYR A 366 8.09 10.21 12.14
C TYR A 366 9.26 9.49 11.43
N PRO A 367 10.31 10.17 10.93
CA PRO A 367 11.46 9.50 10.32
C PRO A 367 12.15 8.48 11.26
N LYS A 368 12.13 8.69 12.58
CA LYS A 368 12.66 7.70 13.54
C LYS A 368 11.77 6.47 13.63
N LEU A 369 10.44 6.65 13.65
CA LEU A 369 9.47 5.56 13.62
C LEU A 369 9.66 4.71 12.36
N LEU A 370 9.74 5.38 11.20
CA LEU A 370 9.96 4.74 9.91
C LEU A 370 11.30 3.99 9.86
N ARG A 371 12.38 4.53 10.47
CA ARG A 371 13.67 3.84 10.61
C ARG A 371 13.55 2.53 11.40
N LEU A 372 12.93 2.59 12.59
CA LEU A 372 12.78 1.41 13.47
C LEU A 372 11.91 0.34 12.80
N TYR A 373 10.85 0.77 12.11
CA TYR A 373 9.99 -0.09 11.33
C TYR A 373 10.72 -0.76 10.16
N ASN A 374 11.42 0.00 9.31
CA ASN A 374 12.16 -0.52 8.16
C ASN A 374 13.27 -1.50 8.59
N GLU A 375 13.92 -1.26 9.74
CA GLU A 375 14.90 -2.16 10.34
C GLU A 375 14.25 -3.47 10.83
N LEU A 376 13.13 -3.39 11.55
CA LEU A 376 12.37 -4.57 11.97
C LEU A 376 11.93 -5.41 10.76
N TRP A 377 11.34 -4.78 9.74
CA TRP A 377 10.88 -5.45 8.52
C TRP A 377 12.00 -6.21 7.81
N LYS A 378 13.18 -5.58 7.65
CA LYS A 378 14.38 -6.23 7.06
C LYS A 378 14.83 -7.46 7.85
N ARG A 379 14.88 -7.39 9.19
CA ARG A 379 15.25 -8.54 10.03
C ARG A 379 14.27 -9.71 9.84
N LEU A 380 12.97 -9.41 9.80
CA LEU A 380 11.91 -10.40 9.60
C LEU A 380 11.99 -11.06 8.21
N GLN A 381 12.24 -10.29 7.16
CA GLN A 381 12.49 -10.81 5.81
C GLN A 381 13.70 -11.76 5.77
N GLN A 382 14.81 -11.41 6.44
CA GLN A 382 15.99 -12.28 6.52
C GLN A 382 15.68 -13.64 7.16
N TYR A 383 14.85 -13.66 8.21
CA TYR A 383 14.40 -14.91 8.80
C TYR A 383 13.52 -15.72 7.84
N SER A 384 12.59 -15.09 7.09
CA SER A 384 11.72 -15.81 6.14
C SER A 384 12.50 -16.47 4.99
N ALA A 385 13.48 -15.77 4.40
CA ALA A 385 14.32 -16.30 3.32
C ALA A 385 15.14 -17.53 3.75
N SER A 386 15.52 -17.61 5.04
CA SER A 386 16.18 -18.79 5.62
C SER A 386 15.31 -20.06 5.60
N ILE A 387 13.98 -19.92 5.57
CA ILE A 387 13.05 -21.06 5.47
C ILE A 387 13.05 -21.61 4.04
N GLN A 388 12.87 -20.75 3.03
CA GLN A 388 12.85 -21.15 1.62
C GLN A 388 14.16 -21.83 1.21
N GLY A 389 15.32 -21.24 1.54
CA GLY A 389 16.62 -21.86 1.25
C GLY A 389 16.81 -23.23 1.92
N ALA A 390 16.28 -23.41 3.13
CA ALA A 390 16.37 -24.68 3.87
C ALA A 390 15.37 -25.76 3.40
N LEU A 391 14.33 -25.39 2.63
CA LEU A 391 13.42 -26.29 1.95
C LEU A 391 14.04 -26.78 0.63
N VAL A 392 14.53 -25.86 -0.21
CA VAL A 392 15.19 -26.19 -1.49
C VAL A 392 16.42 -27.08 -1.27
N SER A 393 17.26 -26.76 -0.27
CA SER A 393 18.43 -27.58 0.08
C SER A 393 18.10 -29.00 0.55
N SER A 394 16.86 -29.30 0.96
CA SER A 394 16.49 -30.63 1.47
C SER A 394 15.99 -31.58 0.37
N GLY A 395 15.87 -31.12 -0.89
CA GLY A 395 15.46 -31.93 -2.04
C GLY A 395 16.61 -32.49 -2.89
N ALA A 396 17.84 -32.05 -2.65
CA ALA A 396 19.01 -32.48 -3.42
C ALA A 396 19.55 -33.86 -2.95
N GLY A 397 18.86 -34.93 -3.33
CA GLY A 397 19.31 -36.28 -2.98
C GLY A 397 18.33 -37.41 -3.28
N LEU A 398 17.89 -37.57 -4.53
CA LEU A 398 17.42 -38.82 -5.12
C LEU A 398 17.27 -38.63 -6.65
N ASP A 399 18.21 -39.21 -7.42
CA ASP A 399 18.14 -39.19 -8.89
C ASP A 399 17.03 -40.10 -9.42
N VAL A 400 15.93 -39.51 -9.89
CA VAL A 400 15.02 -40.14 -10.86
C VAL A 400 14.55 -39.06 -11.83
N GLU A 401 14.94 -39.19 -13.10
CA GLU A 401 14.47 -38.31 -14.17
C GLU A 401 12.96 -38.50 -14.41
N MET A 402 12.17 -37.49 -14.06
CA MET A 402 10.84 -37.26 -14.62
C MET A 402 10.75 -35.81 -15.10
N PRO A 403 10.02 -35.54 -16.20
CA PRO A 403 9.97 -34.21 -16.79
C PRO A 403 9.30 -33.22 -15.82
N VAL A 404 10.06 -32.23 -15.37
CA VAL A 404 9.57 -31.16 -14.52
C VAL A 404 8.62 -30.28 -15.34
N SER A 405 7.32 -30.45 -15.14
CA SER A 405 6.35 -29.42 -15.48
C SER A 405 6.58 -28.22 -14.56
N GLU A 406 6.83 -27.04 -15.12
CA GLU A 406 7.28 -25.81 -14.43
C GLU A 406 6.22 -25.15 -13.50
N HIS A 407 5.30 -25.92 -12.92
CA HIS A 407 4.09 -25.39 -12.27
C HIS A 407 3.91 -25.68 -10.77
N ASP A 408 4.78 -26.49 -10.13
CA ASP A 408 4.64 -26.89 -8.72
C ASP A 408 5.79 -26.40 -7.81
N THR A 409 6.43 -25.28 -8.16
CA THR A 409 7.17 -24.44 -7.20
C THR A 409 6.34 -23.24 -6.74
N GLU A 410 5.06 -23.47 -6.44
CA GLU A 410 4.20 -22.47 -5.80
C GLU A 410 4.63 -22.25 -4.35
N ASP A 411 4.90 -20.99 -4.03
CA ASP A 411 5.41 -20.57 -2.74
C ASP A 411 4.38 -20.87 -1.64
N LEU A 412 4.79 -21.50 -0.52
CA LEU A 412 3.88 -21.81 0.59
C LEU A 412 3.31 -20.52 1.23
N PHE A 413 3.96 -19.38 1.00
CA PHE A 413 3.47 -18.03 1.31
C PHE A 413 2.31 -17.54 0.43
N THR A 414 2.16 -18.03 -0.81
CA THR A 414 1.16 -17.54 -1.78
C THR A 414 -0.20 -18.25 -1.73
N ARG A 415 -0.35 -19.31 -0.91
CA ARG A 415 -1.63 -20.03 -0.73
C ARG A 415 -2.73 -19.24 0.00
N THR A 416 -2.55 -17.94 0.26
CA THR A 416 -3.55 -17.05 0.89
C THR A 416 -3.75 -15.76 0.10
N LYS A 417 -4.88 -15.67 -0.62
CA LYS A 417 -5.43 -14.51 -1.37
C LYS A 417 -4.44 -13.78 -2.32
N PRO A 418 -4.70 -13.73 -3.64
CA PRO A 418 -3.76 -13.17 -4.63
C PRO A 418 -3.46 -11.65 -4.51
N ASP A 419 -4.12 -10.91 -3.62
CA ASP A 419 -4.05 -9.44 -3.53
C ASP A 419 -3.47 -8.90 -2.19
N TYR A 420 -3.05 -9.75 -1.24
CA TYR A 420 -2.59 -9.28 0.08
C TYR A 420 -1.07 -9.04 0.14
N ASP A 421 -0.66 -7.79 -0.05
CA ASP A 421 0.71 -7.33 0.21
C ASP A 421 0.84 -6.81 1.66
N PRO A 422 1.55 -7.52 2.56
CA PRO A 422 1.70 -7.13 3.94
C PRO A 422 2.57 -5.88 4.15
N GLU A 423 3.47 -5.55 3.23
CA GLU A 423 4.28 -4.32 3.32
C GLU A 423 3.41 -3.09 3.01
N LYS A 424 2.54 -3.21 1.99
CA LYS A 424 1.62 -2.15 1.56
C LYS A 424 0.54 -1.86 2.59
N ASP A 425 -0.08 -2.89 3.17
CA ASP A 425 -1.11 -2.72 4.21
C ASP A 425 -0.53 -2.02 5.45
N LEU A 426 0.72 -2.36 5.79
CA LEU A 426 1.42 -1.79 6.94
C LEU A 426 1.94 -0.36 6.65
N LYS A 427 2.39 -0.05 5.43
CA LYS A 427 2.66 1.32 4.97
C LYS A 427 1.41 2.21 5.02
N ASN A 428 0.25 1.70 4.60
CA ASN A 428 -1.03 2.43 4.68
C ASN A 428 -1.36 2.85 6.13
N SER A 429 -1.03 2.02 7.13
CA SER A 429 -1.30 2.33 8.53
C SER A 429 -0.44 3.49 9.09
N LEU A 430 0.73 3.75 8.51
CA LEU A 430 1.62 4.86 8.88
C LEU A 430 1.28 6.18 8.18
N GLN A 431 0.52 6.13 7.09
CA GLN A 431 0.14 7.28 6.25
C GLN A 431 -0.42 8.50 7.02
N PRO A 432 -1.23 8.36 8.10
CA PRO A 432 -1.70 9.53 8.86
C PRO A 432 -0.58 10.28 9.57
N TYR A 433 0.45 9.58 10.06
CA TYR A 433 1.61 10.18 10.72
C TYR A 433 2.54 10.84 9.70
N GLU A 434 2.71 10.21 8.53
CA GLU A 434 3.45 10.80 7.41
C GLU A 434 2.81 12.12 6.95
N ALA A 435 1.49 12.14 6.71
CA ALA A 435 0.77 13.33 6.29
C ALA A 435 0.91 14.48 7.32
N ALA A 436 0.81 14.17 8.62
CA ALA A 436 1.01 15.15 9.69
C ALA A 436 2.46 15.65 9.75
N TYR A 437 3.46 14.76 9.57
CA TYR A 437 4.86 15.14 9.50
C TYR A 437 5.17 16.03 8.29
N LEU A 438 4.67 15.68 7.09
CA LEU A 438 4.84 16.46 5.87
C LEU A 438 4.19 17.85 5.96
N SER A 439 3.02 17.97 6.60
CA SER A 439 2.38 19.27 6.86
C SER A 439 3.22 20.15 7.81
N LYS A 440 3.82 19.56 8.85
CA LYS A 440 4.71 20.27 9.78
C LYS A 440 6.04 20.62 9.11
N SER A 441 6.60 19.74 8.28
CA SER A 441 7.81 19.98 7.48
C SER A 441 7.62 21.15 6.52
N LEU A 442 6.51 21.18 5.77
CA LEU A 442 6.18 22.31 4.89
C LEU A 442 6.07 23.63 5.68
N SER A 443 5.49 23.59 6.88
CA SER A 443 5.40 24.77 7.76
C SER A 443 6.80 25.26 8.18
N ARG A 444 7.64 24.36 8.73
CA ARG A 444 9.03 24.66 9.12
C ARG A 444 9.89 25.19 7.97
N LEU A 445 9.62 24.77 6.74
CA LEU A 445 10.29 25.26 5.54
C LEU A 445 9.76 26.63 5.09
N PHE A 446 8.47 26.92 5.28
CA PHE A 446 7.85 28.20 4.92
C PHE A 446 8.13 29.31 5.94
N ASP A 447 8.27 28.97 7.23
CA ASP A 447 8.45 29.94 8.31
C ASP A 447 9.68 30.86 8.10
N PRO A 448 10.89 30.36 7.74
CA PRO A 448 12.02 31.23 7.36
C PRO A 448 11.71 32.21 6.23
N ILE A 449 11.01 31.77 5.17
CA ILE A 449 10.61 32.64 4.05
C ILE A 449 9.55 33.67 4.48
N ASN A 450 8.73 33.36 5.47
CA ASN A 450 7.74 34.29 6.03
C ASN A 450 8.35 35.32 6.97
N LEU A 451 9.40 34.96 7.70
CA LEU A 451 10.19 35.89 8.52
C LEU A 451 11.00 36.86 7.65
N VAL A 452 11.66 36.33 6.63
CA VAL A 452 12.58 37.07 5.75
C VAL A 452 11.84 37.98 4.76
N PHE A 453 10.61 37.63 4.37
CA PHE A 453 9.72 38.47 3.57
C PHE A 453 8.44 38.80 4.36
N PRO A 454 8.51 39.77 5.30
CA PRO A 454 7.35 40.24 6.06
C PRO A 454 6.36 40.96 5.15
N GLN A 455 5.07 40.95 5.52
CA GLN A 455 4.01 41.56 4.71
C GLN A 455 4.24 43.07 4.56
N GLY A 456 4.40 43.54 3.32
CA GLY A 456 4.71 44.95 3.00
C GLY A 456 6.20 45.31 3.03
N GLY A 457 7.09 44.36 3.36
CA GLY A 457 8.54 44.55 3.25
C GLY A 457 8.98 44.79 1.80
N ARG A 458 9.86 45.78 1.59
CA ARG A 458 10.44 46.12 0.27
C ARG A 458 11.92 45.77 0.12
N ASN A 459 12.51 45.20 1.17
CA ASN A 459 13.93 44.89 1.22
C ASN A 459 14.17 43.44 0.80
N PRO A 460 15.17 43.17 -0.04
CA PRO A 460 15.59 41.81 -0.36
C PRO A 460 16.34 41.17 0.82
N PRO A 461 16.41 39.82 0.85
CA PRO A 461 17.03 39.06 1.93
C PRO A 461 18.56 39.21 1.97
N SER A 462 19.12 39.22 3.18
CA SER A 462 20.56 39.20 3.42
C SER A 462 21.17 37.81 3.25
N ASN A 463 22.49 37.73 3.02
CA ASN A 463 23.17 36.44 2.81
C ASN A 463 23.02 35.50 4.02
N ASP A 464 23.08 36.01 5.26
CA ASP A 464 22.92 35.19 6.47
C ASP A 464 21.51 34.56 6.57
N GLU A 465 20.48 35.29 6.13
CA GLU A 465 19.10 34.80 6.05
C GLU A 465 18.92 33.74 4.96
N LEU A 466 19.57 33.92 3.80
CA LEU A 466 19.58 32.94 2.72
C LEU A 466 20.30 31.65 3.15
N ASP A 467 21.43 31.78 3.84
CA ASP A 467 22.17 30.68 4.45
C ASP A 467 21.30 29.91 5.46
N SER A 468 20.46 30.62 6.24
CA SER A 468 19.52 30.00 7.18
C SER A 468 18.41 29.21 6.48
N ILE A 469 17.87 29.74 5.37
CA ILE A 469 16.89 29.02 4.52
C ILE A 469 17.53 27.75 3.94
N ILE A 470 18.73 27.85 3.37
CA ILE A 470 19.47 26.71 2.79
C ILE A 470 19.76 25.65 3.86
N LYS A 471 20.24 26.05 5.04
CA LYS A 471 20.50 25.14 6.18
C LYS A 471 19.22 24.45 6.66
N THR A 472 18.08 25.13 6.67
CA THR A 472 16.78 24.54 7.04
C THR A 472 16.33 23.51 6.00
N ILE A 473 16.41 23.82 4.71
CA ILE A 473 16.11 22.86 3.62
C ILE A 473 17.02 21.62 3.71
N ALA A 474 18.33 21.83 3.87
CA ALA A 474 19.29 20.73 4.01
C ALA A 474 19.03 19.87 5.25
N SER A 475 18.64 20.49 6.38
CA SER A 475 18.30 19.77 7.62
C SER A 475 17.06 18.89 7.46
N GLU A 476 15.99 19.40 6.84
CA GLU A 476 14.77 18.60 6.61
C GLU A 476 15.03 17.44 5.64
N LEU A 477 15.79 17.67 4.56
CA LEU A 477 16.18 16.61 3.61
C LEU A 477 17.07 15.54 4.26
N ASN A 478 18.04 15.94 5.09
CA ASN A 478 18.91 15.01 5.81
C ASN A 478 18.11 14.15 6.80
N VAL A 479 17.13 14.73 7.50
CA VAL A 479 16.23 14.00 8.40
C VAL A 479 15.30 13.03 7.64
N ALA A 480 14.94 13.33 6.40
CA ALA A 480 14.13 12.46 5.54
C ALA A 480 14.90 11.27 4.93
N SER A 481 16.25 11.34 4.87
CA SER A 481 17.14 10.37 4.20
C SER A 481 17.07 8.91 4.68
N VAL A 482 16.33 8.66 5.76
CA VAL A 482 16.00 7.32 6.27
C VAL A 482 15.29 6.45 5.23
N ASP A 483 14.49 7.07 4.35
CA ASP A 483 13.64 6.38 3.39
C ASP A 483 13.53 7.16 2.07
N SER A 484 13.48 6.44 0.94
CA SER A 484 13.47 7.04 -0.40
C SER A 484 12.15 7.76 -0.72
N ASP A 485 11.02 7.17 -0.35
CA ASP A 485 9.70 7.74 -0.66
C ASP A 485 9.47 9.00 0.19
N LEU A 486 9.87 8.95 1.47
CA LEU A 486 9.84 10.10 2.36
C LEU A 486 10.79 11.22 1.89
N THR A 487 12.00 10.89 1.41
CA THR A 487 12.94 11.86 0.83
C THR A 487 12.32 12.56 -0.37
N ILE A 488 11.66 11.83 -1.27
CA ILE A 488 10.94 12.40 -2.42
C ILE A 488 9.77 13.31 -1.97
N ALA A 489 9.04 12.92 -0.94
CA ALA A 489 7.94 13.72 -0.40
C ALA A 489 8.42 15.03 0.24
N VAL A 490 9.52 15.00 1.01
CA VAL A 490 10.14 16.22 1.58
C VAL A 490 10.81 17.07 0.49
N ALA A 491 11.43 16.48 -0.52
CA ALA A 491 11.95 17.21 -1.68
C ALA A 491 10.86 17.96 -2.46
N LYS A 492 9.65 17.39 -2.59
CA LYS A 492 8.48 18.11 -3.14
C LYS A 492 8.07 19.31 -2.28
N ASN A 493 8.23 19.24 -0.96
CA ASN A 493 8.00 20.38 -0.08
C ASN A 493 9.12 21.42 -0.20
N ALA A 494 10.39 21.02 -0.28
CA ALA A 494 11.50 21.92 -0.57
C ALA A 494 11.33 22.65 -1.92
N ALA A 495 10.84 21.97 -2.96
CA ALA A 495 10.52 22.60 -4.24
C ALA A 495 9.42 23.67 -4.12
N LYS A 496 8.34 23.41 -3.36
CA LYS A 496 7.31 24.42 -3.05
C LYS A 496 7.87 25.61 -2.28
N THR A 497 8.82 25.36 -1.37
CA THR A 497 9.51 26.38 -0.58
C THR A 497 10.36 27.29 -1.47
N VAL A 498 11.15 26.71 -2.39
CA VAL A 498 11.88 27.48 -3.41
C VAL A 498 10.91 28.25 -4.33
N GLN A 499 9.78 27.65 -4.72
CA GLN A 499 8.75 28.35 -5.51
C GLN A 499 8.14 29.53 -4.75
N LEU A 500 7.87 29.40 -3.45
CA LEU A 500 7.40 30.51 -2.60
C LEU A 500 8.44 31.63 -2.53
N PHE A 501 9.73 31.29 -2.40
CA PHE A 501 10.83 32.25 -2.45
C PHE A 501 10.88 32.99 -3.80
N CYS A 502 10.68 32.29 -4.93
CA CYS A 502 10.57 32.90 -6.26
C CYS A 502 9.44 33.93 -6.31
N VAL A 503 8.21 33.53 -5.93
CA VAL A 503 7.01 34.38 -6.01
C VAL A 503 7.14 35.62 -5.14
N LYS A 504 7.72 35.51 -3.93
CA LYS A 504 7.97 36.68 -3.08
C LYS A 504 9.10 37.57 -3.61
N SER A 505 10.13 36.99 -4.22
CA SER A 505 11.21 37.74 -4.87
C SER A 505 10.70 38.51 -6.11
N GLU A 506 9.80 37.92 -6.88
CA GLU A 506 9.13 38.56 -8.03
C GLU A 506 8.29 39.77 -7.60
N GLN A 507 7.56 39.67 -6.48
CA GLN A 507 6.79 40.78 -5.89
C GLN A 507 7.65 41.99 -5.47
N LEU A 508 8.96 41.81 -5.28
CA LEU A 508 9.87 42.92 -4.97
C LEU A 508 10.35 43.68 -6.22
N LEU A 509 10.27 43.08 -7.41
CA LEU A 509 10.87 43.62 -8.63
C LEU A 509 10.22 44.94 -9.07
N CYS A 510 11.07 45.87 -9.50
CA CYS A 510 10.64 47.06 -10.23
C CYS A 510 10.75 46.80 -11.74
N THR A 511 9.67 47.06 -12.49
CA THR A 511 9.62 46.93 -13.96
C THR A 511 9.26 48.24 -14.67
N GLN A 512 9.05 49.30 -13.91
CA GLN A 512 8.65 50.64 -14.40
C GLN A 512 9.88 51.49 -14.74
N GLY A 513 9.69 52.77 -15.08
CA GLY A 513 10.76 53.68 -15.52
C GLY A 513 11.99 53.77 -14.61
N ASP A 514 11.83 53.58 -13.29
CA ASP A 514 12.94 53.50 -12.34
C ASP A 514 13.90 52.35 -12.65
N ALA A 515 13.42 51.23 -13.21
CA ALA A 515 14.24 50.07 -13.56
C ALA A 515 15.07 50.29 -14.83
N SER A 516 14.57 51.10 -15.77
CA SER A 516 15.13 51.27 -17.12
C SER A 516 16.04 52.49 -17.30
N GLN A 517 16.19 53.38 -16.31
CA GLN A 517 17.02 54.59 -16.48
C GLN A 517 18.51 54.27 -16.68
N VAL A 518 19.17 54.84 -17.70
CA VAL A 518 20.62 54.63 -17.97
C VAL A 518 21.46 55.92 -18.03
N ILE A 519 20.90 57.05 -17.56
CA ILE A 519 21.46 58.40 -17.76
C ILE A 519 22.14 58.94 -16.48
N GLY A 520 21.59 58.64 -15.30
CA GLY A 520 22.04 59.11 -13.99
C GLY A 520 22.73 58.04 -13.15
N PRO A 521 22.83 58.20 -11.82
CA PRO A 521 23.24 57.13 -10.91
C PRO A 521 22.14 56.07 -10.77
N LEU A 522 22.49 54.88 -10.24
CA LEU A 522 21.53 53.81 -9.93
C LEU A 522 20.29 54.33 -9.17
N THR A 523 19.11 53.94 -9.63
CA THR A 523 17.85 54.19 -8.92
C THR A 523 17.66 53.22 -7.74
N GLU A 524 16.68 53.49 -6.88
CA GLU A 524 16.29 52.53 -5.83
C GLU A 524 15.67 51.25 -6.42
N GLY A 525 14.93 51.36 -7.53
CA GLY A 525 14.38 50.21 -8.25
C GLY A 525 15.48 49.29 -8.80
N GLN A 526 16.52 49.88 -9.40
CA GLN A 526 17.67 49.13 -9.91
C GLN A 526 18.50 48.48 -8.80
N ARG A 527 18.80 49.23 -7.72
CA ARG A 527 19.47 48.65 -6.54
C ARG A 527 18.69 47.46 -5.96
N ARG A 528 17.35 47.55 -5.91
CA ARG A 528 16.51 46.45 -5.44
C ARG A 528 16.56 45.25 -6.39
N ASN A 529 16.40 45.45 -7.70
CA ASN A 529 16.48 44.36 -8.68
C ASN A 529 17.84 43.66 -8.64
N ILE A 530 18.95 44.41 -8.58
CA ILE A 530 20.32 43.88 -8.44
C ILE A 530 20.43 42.99 -7.20
N ALA A 531 19.95 43.47 -6.06
CA ALA A 531 20.01 42.72 -4.81
C ALA A 531 19.12 41.46 -4.85
N VAL A 532 17.91 41.53 -5.43
CA VAL A 532 17.06 40.35 -5.67
C VAL A 532 17.75 39.32 -6.58
N VAL A 533 18.41 39.75 -7.66
CA VAL A 533 19.17 38.87 -8.57
C VAL A 533 20.32 38.19 -7.84
N ASN A 534 21.06 38.91 -6.98
CA ASN A 534 22.12 38.34 -6.16
C ASN A 534 21.55 37.32 -5.14
N SER A 535 20.41 37.60 -4.51
CA SER A 535 19.73 36.66 -3.59
C SER A 535 19.25 35.38 -4.29
N LEU A 536 18.71 35.49 -5.51
CA LEU A 536 18.30 34.36 -6.35
C LEU A 536 19.50 33.51 -6.79
N PHE A 537 20.62 34.15 -7.15
CA PHE A 537 21.86 33.45 -7.48
C PHE A 537 22.42 32.66 -6.29
N HIS A 538 22.48 33.29 -5.10
CA HIS A 538 22.97 32.66 -3.87
C HIS A 538 22.13 31.44 -3.43
N THR A 539 20.84 31.42 -3.77
CA THR A 539 19.94 30.28 -3.50
C THR A 539 19.85 29.28 -4.64
N ILE A 540 20.59 29.48 -5.74
CA ILE A 540 20.60 28.65 -6.95
C ILE A 540 19.19 28.55 -7.57
N VAL A 541 18.53 29.70 -7.71
CA VAL A 541 17.13 29.82 -8.15
C VAL A 541 17.01 30.33 -9.59
N THR A 542 15.99 29.82 -10.27
CA THR A 542 15.52 30.07 -11.65
C THR A 542 16.08 31.30 -12.38
N ILE A 543 16.94 31.05 -13.37
CA ILE A 543 17.52 32.05 -14.30
C ILE A 543 16.46 32.96 -14.93
N ALA A 544 15.26 32.44 -15.26
CA ALA A 544 14.20 33.24 -15.89
C ALA A 544 13.73 34.44 -15.04
N LEU A 545 13.72 34.33 -13.71
CA LEU A 545 13.34 35.45 -12.84
C LEU A 545 14.47 36.49 -12.76
N MET A 546 15.73 36.05 -12.78
CA MET A 546 16.89 36.92 -12.90
C MET A 546 16.86 37.68 -14.24
N SER A 547 16.53 37.01 -15.35
CA SER A 547 16.30 37.64 -16.66
C SER A 547 15.23 38.72 -16.57
N SER A 548 14.05 38.41 -16.01
CA SER A 548 12.94 39.38 -15.88
C SER A 548 13.31 40.62 -15.07
N ALA A 549 14.14 40.48 -14.03
CA ALA A 549 14.60 41.59 -13.20
C ALA A 549 15.56 42.56 -13.92
N VAL A 550 16.35 42.06 -14.88
CA VAL A 550 17.39 42.84 -15.58
C VAL A 550 16.95 43.26 -16.99
N GLN A 551 15.94 42.61 -17.58
CA GLN A 551 15.44 42.91 -18.94
C GLN A 551 15.09 44.39 -19.19
N PRO A 552 14.43 45.15 -18.28
CA PRO A 552 14.13 46.56 -18.52
C PRO A 552 15.39 47.42 -18.70
N LEU A 553 16.47 47.05 -18.01
CA LEU A 553 17.77 47.70 -18.12
C LEU A 553 18.48 47.28 -19.42
N LEU A 554 18.50 45.99 -19.76
CA LEU A 554 19.10 45.49 -21.02
C LEU A 554 18.48 46.13 -22.26
N ASN A 555 17.15 46.27 -22.28
CA ASN A 555 16.43 46.93 -23.38
C ASN A 555 16.86 48.40 -23.49
N SER A 556 16.81 49.16 -22.39
CA SER A 556 17.19 50.58 -22.38
C SER A 556 18.66 50.85 -22.75
N VAL A 557 19.57 49.96 -22.32
CA VAL A 557 20.98 50.00 -22.77
C VAL A 557 21.06 49.75 -24.29
N THR A 558 20.31 48.80 -24.81
CA THR A 558 20.28 48.49 -26.26
C THR A 558 19.73 49.66 -27.07
N ASP A 559 18.61 50.26 -26.65
CA ASP A 559 18.00 51.42 -27.29
C ASP A 559 18.95 52.63 -27.28
N SER A 560 19.66 52.84 -26.16
CA SER A 560 20.65 53.91 -26.02
C SER A 560 21.89 53.68 -26.91
N VAL A 561 22.34 52.43 -27.06
CA VAL A 561 23.40 52.06 -28.00
C VAL A 561 22.97 52.31 -29.44
N GLU A 562 21.72 51.99 -29.82
CA GLU A 562 21.21 52.31 -31.16
C GLU A 562 21.10 53.83 -31.38
N ALA A 563 20.64 54.59 -30.38
CA ALA A 563 20.58 56.05 -30.45
C ALA A 563 21.95 56.69 -30.68
N ILE A 564 22.99 56.23 -29.96
CA ILE A 564 24.39 56.69 -30.15
C ILE A 564 24.90 56.27 -31.54
N LEU A 565 24.64 55.04 -32.00
CA LEU A 565 25.07 54.59 -33.33
C LEU A 565 24.39 55.34 -34.48
N ILE A 566 23.18 55.87 -34.28
CA ILE A 566 22.48 56.71 -35.26
C ILE A 566 23.15 58.08 -35.43
N THR A 567 23.81 58.64 -34.40
CA THR A 567 24.50 59.94 -34.52
C THR A 567 25.72 59.89 -35.46
N MET A 568 26.19 58.69 -35.83
CA MET A 568 27.13 58.49 -36.95
C MET A 568 26.71 59.23 -38.23
N HIS A 569 25.40 59.34 -38.51
CA HIS A 569 24.89 60.05 -39.70
C HIS A 569 24.91 61.59 -39.59
N GLN A 570 25.33 62.12 -38.44
CA GLN A 570 25.53 63.56 -38.19
C GLN A 570 27.01 63.96 -38.37
N GLU A 571 27.93 63.01 -38.51
CA GLU A 571 29.36 63.29 -38.75
C GLU A 571 29.70 63.45 -40.24
N ASP A 572 30.68 64.30 -40.52
CA ASP A 572 31.16 64.52 -41.88
C ASP A 572 32.16 63.44 -42.34
N PHE A 573 31.65 62.50 -43.15
CA PHE A 573 32.43 61.48 -43.88
C PHE A 573 32.77 61.90 -45.33
N SER A 574 32.50 63.15 -45.72
CA SER A 574 32.78 63.68 -47.06
C SER A 574 34.18 64.33 -47.19
N GLY A 575 34.76 64.77 -46.07
CA GLY A 575 36.03 65.50 -46.04
C GLY A 575 37.24 64.79 -46.66
N SER A 576 38.20 65.58 -47.14
CA SER A 576 39.48 65.12 -47.69
C SER A 576 40.42 64.56 -46.61
N LEU A 577 41.43 63.77 -47.04
CA LEU A 577 42.55 63.40 -46.17
C LEU A 577 43.26 64.67 -45.64
N PRO A 578 43.67 64.73 -44.36
CA PRO A 578 44.39 65.88 -43.83
C PRO A 578 45.72 66.10 -44.56
N ALA A 579 45.98 67.34 -44.96
CA ALA A 579 47.16 67.73 -45.73
C ALA A 579 48.42 67.76 -44.85
N GLY A 580 48.96 66.58 -44.56
CA GLY A 580 50.17 66.38 -43.76
C GLY A 580 50.14 64.99 -43.12
N GLY A 581 51.14 64.15 -43.41
CA GLY A 581 51.14 62.71 -43.13
C GLY A 581 51.23 62.26 -41.67
N ARG A 582 50.47 62.87 -40.76
CA ARG A 582 50.18 62.28 -39.44
C ARG A 582 49.10 61.22 -39.62
N LEU A 583 49.43 59.99 -39.23
CA LEU A 583 48.57 58.80 -39.36
C LEU A 583 47.47 58.70 -38.28
N ASP A 584 47.40 59.65 -37.35
CA ASP A 584 46.35 59.73 -36.33
C ASP A 584 45.02 60.18 -36.96
N VAL A 585 44.32 59.23 -37.58
CA VAL A 585 42.91 59.39 -37.93
C VAL A 585 42.12 59.38 -36.62
N PRO A 586 41.51 60.51 -36.21
CA PRO A 586 40.86 60.59 -34.90
C PRO A 586 39.62 59.69 -34.88
N CYS A 587 39.47 58.92 -33.80
CA CYS A 587 38.25 58.17 -33.50
C CYS A 587 37.03 59.10 -33.53
N SER A 588 35.97 58.71 -34.22
CA SER A 588 34.74 59.50 -34.36
C SER A 588 34.10 59.80 -33.00
N LEU A 589 33.35 60.90 -32.89
CA LEU A 589 32.77 61.36 -31.63
C LEU A 589 31.70 60.38 -31.11
N TYR A 590 30.82 59.89 -31.99
CA TYR A 590 29.82 58.88 -31.60
C TYR A 590 30.47 57.59 -31.06
N MET A 591 31.67 57.23 -31.57
CA MET A 591 32.39 56.03 -31.15
C MET A 591 33.04 56.21 -29.77
N ARG A 592 33.56 57.42 -29.46
CA ARG A 592 34.02 57.75 -28.09
C ARG A 592 32.86 57.83 -27.10
N GLU A 593 31.73 58.38 -27.52
CA GLU A 593 30.51 58.41 -26.72
C GLU A 593 30.01 56.99 -26.42
N LEU A 594 30.00 56.10 -27.42
CA LEU A 594 29.63 54.69 -27.25
C LEU A 594 30.57 53.96 -26.28
N GLN A 595 31.89 54.14 -26.42
CA GLN A 595 32.88 53.57 -25.48
C GLN A 595 32.66 54.08 -24.05
N GLY A 596 32.46 55.40 -23.88
CA GLY A 596 32.20 56.02 -22.57
C GLY A 596 30.84 55.66 -21.97
N PHE A 597 29.83 55.38 -22.79
CA PHE A 597 28.53 54.89 -22.36
C PHE A 597 28.61 53.43 -21.90
N ILE A 598 29.15 52.54 -22.72
CA ILE A 598 29.30 51.11 -22.37
C ILE A 598 30.16 50.93 -21.12
N ALA A 599 31.27 51.66 -20.98
CA ALA A 599 32.12 51.61 -19.80
C ALA A 599 31.38 52.03 -18.51
N ARG A 600 30.56 53.10 -18.56
CA ARG A 600 29.71 53.51 -17.43
C ARG A 600 28.63 52.48 -17.13
N VAL A 601 27.92 52.00 -18.16
CA VAL A 601 26.88 50.98 -18.02
C VAL A 601 27.42 49.71 -17.32
N MET A 602 28.59 49.22 -17.75
CA MET A 602 29.22 48.07 -17.12
C MET A 602 29.64 48.33 -15.67
N ASN A 603 30.28 49.46 -15.38
CA ASN A 603 30.77 49.77 -14.03
C ASN A 603 29.64 50.12 -13.04
N ASP A 604 28.69 50.95 -13.45
CA ASP A 604 27.71 51.57 -12.55
C ASP A 604 26.47 50.68 -12.36
N TYR A 605 26.10 49.87 -13.36
CA TYR A 605 24.84 49.11 -13.36
C TYR A 605 25.02 47.60 -13.32
N PHE A 606 26.00 47.05 -14.03
CA PHE A 606 26.16 45.60 -14.17
C PHE A 606 27.21 44.98 -13.23
N CYS A 607 28.32 45.66 -12.95
CA CYS A 607 29.35 45.22 -11.99
C CYS A 607 28.80 44.86 -10.58
N PRO A 608 27.75 45.51 -10.04
CA PRO A 608 27.11 45.10 -8.79
C PRO A 608 26.40 43.71 -8.81
N LEU A 609 26.24 43.07 -9.98
CA LEU A 609 25.71 41.72 -10.11
C LEU A 609 26.83 40.69 -9.87
N GLN A 610 26.62 39.80 -8.89
CA GLN A 610 27.60 38.79 -8.50
C GLN A 610 27.64 37.60 -9.48
N CYS A 611 26.56 37.39 -10.24
CA CYS A 611 26.44 36.28 -11.19
C CYS A 611 27.08 36.63 -12.55
N LEU A 612 28.41 36.54 -12.62
CA LEU A 612 29.18 36.89 -13.83
C LEU A 612 28.74 36.11 -15.08
N ASP A 613 28.37 34.84 -14.93
CA ASP A 613 28.02 34.02 -16.09
C ASP A 613 26.71 34.47 -16.74
N PHE A 614 25.65 34.60 -15.93
CA PHE A 614 24.37 35.16 -16.35
C PHE A 614 24.51 36.59 -16.91
N LEU A 615 25.39 37.41 -16.31
CA LEU A 615 25.65 38.77 -16.78
C LEU A 615 26.22 38.75 -18.20
N TYR A 616 27.33 38.04 -18.42
CA TYR A 616 27.97 38.03 -19.74
C TYR A 616 27.07 37.43 -20.82
N ASP A 617 26.34 36.35 -20.52
CA ASP A 617 25.42 35.73 -21.47
C ASP A 617 24.26 36.70 -21.84
N SER A 618 23.88 37.61 -20.92
CA SER A 618 22.89 38.67 -21.17
C SER A 618 23.48 39.84 -21.97
N THR A 619 24.65 40.35 -21.61
CA THR A 619 25.28 41.50 -22.28
C THR A 619 25.90 41.15 -23.64
N GLU A 620 26.20 39.87 -23.89
CA GLU A 620 26.70 39.42 -25.19
C GLU A 620 25.69 39.72 -26.32
N ASN A 621 24.40 39.54 -26.05
CA ASN A 621 23.33 39.87 -27.00
C ASN A 621 23.36 41.37 -27.38
N ILE A 622 23.65 42.26 -26.41
CA ILE A 622 23.82 43.70 -26.66
C ILE A 622 25.04 43.95 -27.55
N ALA A 623 26.18 43.28 -27.30
CA ALA A 623 27.37 43.39 -28.13
C ALA A 623 27.14 42.91 -29.58
N GLN A 624 26.49 41.76 -29.77
CA GLN A 624 26.15 41.23 -31.10
C GLN A 624 25.18 42.16 -31.85
N ARG A 625 24.18 42.72 -31.15
CA ARG A 625 23.24 43.72 -31.69
C ARG A 625 23.95 45.01 -32.07
N ALA A 626 24.81 45.54 -31.20
CA ALA A 626 25.59 46.75 -31.43
C ALA A 626 26.47 46.65 -32.68
N ILE A 627 27.20 45.53 -32.87
CA ILE A 627 27.97 45.26 -34.09
C ILE A 627 27.06 45.26 -35.33
N THR A 628 25.92 44.59 -35.25
CA THR A 628 24.98 44.47 -36.38
C THR A 628 24.42 45.83 -36.79
N LEU A 629 24.08 46.68 -35.81
CA LEU A 629 23.64 48.05 -36.02
C LEU A 629 24.76 48.94 -36.57
N PHE A 630 25.97 48.86 -36.03
CA PHE A 630 27.12 49.61 -36.52
C PHE A 630 27.37 49.32 -38.00
N ILE A 631 27.35 48.05 -38.42
CA ILE A 631 27.57 47.66 -39.83
C ILE A 631 26.39 48.08 -40.71
N ARG A 632 25.15 48.00 -40.21
CA ARG A 632 23.96 48.56 -40.89
C ARG A 632 24.15 50.06 -41.16
N HIS A 633 24.43 50.85 -40.13
CA HIS A 633 24.59 52.30 -40.27
C HIS A 633 25.80 52.68 -41.14
N ALA A 634 26.94 51.99 -40.98
CA ALA A 634 28.11 52.18 -41.84
C ALA A 634 27.81 51.86 -43.32
N SER A 635 26.98 50.85 -43.60
CA SER A 635 26.55 50.53 -44.98
C SER A 635 25.62 51.57 -45.60
N LEU A 636 25.04 52.47 -44.80
CA LEU A 636 24.12 53.52 -45.24
C LEU A 636 24.78 54.91 -45.35
N LEU A 637 26.05 55.06 -44.93
CA LEU A 637 26.77 56.33 -44.93
C LEU A 637 26.95 56.91 -46.34
N ARG A 638 26.44 58.12 -46.56
CA ARG A 638 26.53 58.80 -47.86
C ARG A 638 26.44 60.32 -47.70
N PRO A 639 27.33 61.11 -48.33
CA PRO A 639 28.48 60.70 -49.17
C PRO A 639 29.66 60.15 -48.35
N LEU A 640 30.48 59.30 -48.97
CA LEU A 640 31.64 58.67 -48.35
C LEU A 640 32.90 58.88 -49.22
N SER A 641 33.86 59.66 -48.73
CA SER A 641 35.13 59.95 -49.42
C SER A 641 36.24 58.95 -49.07
N GLU A 642 37.42 59.03 -49.70
CA GLU A 642 38.61 58.27 -49.26
C GLU A 642 39.04 58.62 -47.83
N GLY A 643 38.90 59.89 -47.41
CA GLY A 643 39.11 60.31 -46.02
C GLY A 643 38.07 59.70 -45.08
N GLY A 644 36.80 59.68 -45.50
CA GLY A 644 35.70 59.03 -44.79
C GLY A 644 35.89 57.52 -44.64
N LYS A 645 36.38 56.82 -45.68
CA LYS A 645 36.73 55.39 -45.61
C LYS A 645 37.83 55.12 -44.58
N MET A 646 38.86 55.96 -44.52
CA MET A 646 39.93 55.84 -43.51
C MET A 646 39.39 56.06 -42.09
N ARG A 647 38.50 57.03 -41.87
CA ARG A 647 37.84 57.22 -40.57
C ARG A 647 36.95 56.05 -40.19
N SER A 648 36.08 55.61 -41.11
CA SER A 648 35.25 54.42 -40.90
C SER A 648 36.11 53.18 -40.58
N ALA A 649 37.20 52.96 -41.31
CA ALA A 649 38.12 51.84 -41.05
C ALA A 649 38.85 51.94 -39.69
N ALA A 650 39.01 53.14 -39.11
CA ALA A 650 39.45 53.31 -37.73
C ALA A 650 38.31 52.98 -36.75
N ASP A 651 37.09 53.47 -37.00
CA ASP A 651 35.91 53.15 -36.19
C ASP A 651 35.60 51.64 -36.14
N PHE A 652 35.80 50.90 -37.23
CA PHE A 652 35.69 49.43 -37.25
C PHE A 652 36.65 48.74 -36.24
N ALA A 653 37.83 49.32 -35.96
CA ALA A 653 38.72 48.81 -34.91
C ALA A 653 38.29 49.28 -33.51
N GLN A 654 37.82 50.52 -33.41
CA GLN A 654 37.32 51.10 -32.15
C GLN A 654 36.03 50.42 -31.68
N MET A 655 35.23 49.87 -32.60
CA MET A 655 34.03 49.09 -32.30
C MET A 655 34.37 47.75 -31.62
N GLU A 656 35.47 47.08 -32.01
CA GLU A 656 35.97 45.88 -31.31
C GLU A 656 36.32 46.20 -29.84
N LEU A 657 36.90 47.37 -29.59
CA LEU A 657 37.20 47.86 -28.24
C LEU A 657 35.95 48.34 -27.48
N ALA A 658 34.97 48.93 -28.17
CA ALA A 658 33.75 49.45 -27.57
C ALA A 658 32.86 48.34 -26.98
N VAL A 659 32.75 47.20 -27.67
CA VAL A 659 31.97 46.06 -27.18
C VAL A 659 32.73 45.13 -26.24
N ALA A 660 34.06 45.26 -26.15
CA ALA A 660 34.89 44.38 -25.32
C ALA A 660 34.42 44.27 -23.85
N PRO A 661 33.96 45.34 -23.16
CA PRO A 661 33.43 45.23 -21.79
C PRO A 661 32.15 44.41 -21.64
N LEU A 662 31.37 44.20 -22.72
CA LEU A 662 30.08 43.50 -22.71
C LEU A 662 30.22 41.97 -22.84
N CYS A 663 31.41 41.44 -23.05
CA CYS A 663 31.63 40.03 -23.36
C CYS A 663 32.95 39.52 -22.76
N ARG A 664 33.03 38.23 -22.40
CA ARG A 664 34.27 37.61 -21.88
C ARG A 664 35.42 37.72 -22.90
N ARG A 665 35.12 37.51 -24.18
CA ARG A 665 36.04 37.70 -25.32
C ARG A 665 35.25 38.11 -26.56
N VAL A 666 35.75 39.08 -27.33
CA VAL A 666 35.11 39.56 -28.58
C VAL A 666 35.01 38.46 -29.65
N SER A 667 35.87 37.43 -29.59
CA SER A 667 35.79 36.23 -30.44
C SER A 667 34.50 35.45 -30.28
N ASP A 668 33.88 35.50 -29.10
CA ASP A 668 32.81 34.58 -28.72
C ASP A 668 31.46 35.04 -29.30
N LEU A 669 31.36 36.31 -29.70
CA LEU A 669 30.27 36.95 -30.47
C LEU A 669 29.98 36.32 -31.86
N GLY A 670 30.65 35.22 -32.20
CA GLY A 670 30.27 34.30 -33.27
C GLY A 670 30.12 34.93 -34.66
N LYS A 671 28.88 35.00 -35.16
CA LYS A 671 28.59 35.52 -36.51
C LYS A 671 28.78 37.04 -36.57
N ALA A 672 28.43 37.79 -35.52
CA ALA A 672 28.53 39.24 -35.50
C ALA A 672 29.99 39.72 -35.59
N TYR A 673 30.90 39.14 -34.79
CA TYR A 673 32.32 39.49 -34.88
C TYR A 673 32.94 39.09 -36.23
N ARG A 674 32.64 37.90 -36.76
CA ARG A 674 33.10 37.51 -38.10
C ARG A 674 32.60 38.47 -39.19
N LEU A 675 31.36 38.94 -39.09
CA LEU A 675 30.76 39.93 -40.00
C LEU A 675 31.53 41.26 -39.94
N LEU A 676 31.85 41.78 -38.75
CA LEU A 676 32.66 43.00 -38.56
C LEU A 676 34.05 42.87 -39.22
N ARG A 677 34.74 41.76 -38.94
CA ARG A 677 36.08 41.49 -39.47
C ARG A 677 36.09 41.31 -40.99
N SER A 678 35.04 40.71 -41.56
CA SER A 678 34.94 40.45 -43.01
C SER A 678 34.43 41.66 -43.80
N PHE A 679 33.68 42.57 -43.18
CA PHE A 679 33.19 43.78 -43.82
C PHE A 679 34.27 44.87 -43.91
N ARG A 680 35.12 45.03 -42.88
CA ARG A 680 36.15 46.09 -42.81
C ARG A 680 37.06 46.19 -44.06
N PRO A 681 37.58 45.09 -44.66
CA PRO A 681 38.40 45.17 -45.88
C PRO A 681 37.63 45.67 -47.11
N LEU A 682 36.31 45.47 -47.17
CA LEU A 682 35.48 45.84 -48.32
C LEU A 682 35.38 47.36 -48.52
N LEU A 683 35.67 48.16 -47.48
CA LEU A 683 35.74 49.62 -47.56
C LEU A 683 36.67 50.09 -48.69
N PHE A 684 37.79 49.39 -48.90
CA PHE A 684 38.87 49.76 -49.82
C PHE A 684 38.91 48.93 -51.12
N GLN A 685 38.08 47.89 -51.26
CA GLN A 685 38.01 47.09 -52.49
C GLN A 685 37.19 47.78 -53.59
N THR A 686 37.40 47.43 -54.86
CA THR A 686 36.53 47.89 -55.97
C THR A 686 35.15 47.23 -55.93
N SER A 687 34.18 47.78 -56.64
CA SER A 687 32.78 47.28 -56.61
C SER A 687 32.67 45.86 -57.20
N GLU A 688 33.51 45.54 -58.19
CA GLU A 688 33.61 44.23 -58.83
C GLU A 688 34.20 43.19 -57.87
N HIS A 689 35.29 43.55 -57.17
CA HIS A 689 35.90 42.67 -56.17
C HIS A 689 34.96 42.38 -55.00
N ILE A 690 34.22 43.38 -54.51
CA ILE A 690 33.16 43.18 -53.50
C ILE A 690 32.13 42.17 -54.01
N ALA A 691 31.62 42.33 -55.24
CA ALA A 691 30.61 41.44 -55.81
C ALA A 691 31.11 39.99 -56.01
N SER A 692 32.42 39.80 -56.17
CA SER A 692 33.06 38.48 -56.26
C SER A 692 33.38 37.82 -54.90
N SER A 693 33.19 38.52 -53.78
CA SER A 693 33.61 38.04 -52.46
C SER A 693 32.87 36.77 -52.03
N GLN A 694 33.62 35.79 -51.53
CA GLN A 694 33.09 34.53 -51.01
C GLN A 694 32.33 34.68 -49.69
N ALA A 695 32.45 35.82 -49.00
CA ALA A 695 31.75 36.08 -47.74
C ALA A 695 30.27 36.50 -47.93
N LEU A 696 29.83 36.73 -49.17
CA LEU A 696 28.46 37.16 -49.49
C LEU A 696 27.44 36.02 -49.35
N GLY A 697 26.25 36.35 -48.84
CA GLY A 697 25.14 35.43 -48.63
C GLY A 697 25.22 34.70 -47.28
N ASP A 698 26.28 33.92 -47.05
CA ASP A 698 26.42 33.16 -45.80
C ASP A 698 26.75 34.07 -44.61
N LEU A 699 27.90 34.78 -44.66
CA LEU A 699 28.34 35.63 -43.57
C LEU A 699 27.78 37.06 -43.66
N ILE A 700 27.90 37.68 -44.83
CA ILE A 700 27.45 39.05 -45.10
C ILE A 700 26.19 39.02 -45.97
N PRO A 701 25.03 39.48 -45.47
CA PRO A 701 23.80 39.53 -46.26
C PRO A 701 23.97 40.35 -47.55
N TYR A 702 23.39 39.85 -48.64
CA TYR A 702 23.39 40.55 -49.93
C TYR A 702 22.70 41.92 -49.81
N SER A 703 21.64 42.01 -49.00
CA SER A 703 20.96 43.27 -48.69
C SER A 703 21.93 44.33 -48.13
N THR A 704 22.74 44.00 -47.12
CA THR A 704 23.72 44.92 -46.50
C THR A 704 24.79 45.41 -47.48
N ILE A 705 25.24 44.55 -48.40
CA ILE A 705 26.25 44.92 -49.39
C ILE A 705 25.65 45.74 -50.54
N LEU A 706 24.41 45.46 -50.93
CA LEU A 706 23.67 46.32 -51.85
C LEU A 706 23.45 47.72 -51.25
N HIS A 707 23.15 47.83 -49.94
CA HIS A 707 23.16 49.12 -49.23
C HIS A 707 24.52 49.82 -49.34
N PHE A 708 25.61 49.11 -49.03
CA PHE A 708 26.95 49.67 -49.14
C PHE A 708 27.31 50.14 -50.56
N LEU A 709 26.83 49.48 -51.62
CA LEU A 709 27.07 49.92 -52.99
C LEU A 709 26.35 51.23 -53.36
N PHE A 710 25.24 51.60 -52.70
CA PHE A 710 24.63 52.94 -52.87
C PHE A 710 25.54 54.07 -52.38
N THR A 711 26.44 53.82 -51.43
CA THR A 711 27.42 54.83 -50.95
C THR A 711 28.36 55.28 -52.07
N ARG A 712 28.60 54.39 -53.05
CA ARG A 712 29.46 54.58 -54.23
C ARG A 712 28.70 55.04 -55.48
N ALA A 713 27.38 55.17 -55.39
CA ALA A 713 26.55 55.58 -56.50
C ALA A 713 26.44 57.12 -56.61
N PRO A 714 26.26 57.67 -57.83
CA PRO A 714 25.98 59.11 -58.00
C PRO A 714 24.64 59.49 -57.35
N ALA A 715 24.51 60.73 -56.88
CA ALA A 715 23.36 61.23 -56.11
C ALA A 715 21.99 61.01 -56.80
N GLU A 716 21.97 60.87 -58.13
CA GLU A 716 20.78 60.55 -58.93
C GLU A 716 20.17 59.18 -58.60
N LEU A 717 21.01 58.20 -58.26
CA LEU A 717 20.57 56.92 -57.72
C LEU A 717 20.31 57.10 -56.22
N LYS A 718 19.07 57.47 -55.87
CA LYS A 718 18.61 57.59 -54.48
C LYS A 718 18.70 56.23 -53.76
N SER A 719 19.07 56.26 -52.47
CA SER A 719 19.01 55.08 -51.61
C SER A 719 17.55 54.61 -51.40
N PRO A 720 17.31 53.37 -50.92
CA PRO A 720 15.95 52.90 -50.66
C PRO A 720 15.14 53.79 -49.71
N HIS A 721 15.75 54.26 -48.61
CA HIS A 721 15.09 55.20 -47.67
C HIS A 721 14.88 56.59 -48.28
N GLN A 722 15.81 57.09 -49.12
CA GLN A 722 15.65 58.36 -49.84
C GLN A 722 14.56 58.30 -50.92
N ARG A 723 14.30 57.11 -51.50
CA ARG A 723 13.16 56.89 -52.41
C ARG A 723 11.85 56.84 -51.63
N ALA A 724 11.83 56.19 -50.46
CA ALA A 724 10.63 56.00 -49.65
C ALA A 724 10.28 57.22 -48.77
N GLU A 725 11.10 58.28 -48.79
CA GLU A 725 10.98 59.49 -47.95
C GLU A 725 10.99 59.16 -46.44
N TRP A 726 11.81 58.18 -46.06
CA TRP A 726 11.98 57.75 -44.67
C TRP A 726 13.26 58.33 -44.05
N SER A 727 13.18 58.69 -42.76
CA SER A 727 14.37 58.98 -41.96
C SER A 727 15.21 57.72 -41.79
N ILE A 728 16.50 57.90 -41.50
CA ILE A 728 17.43 56.79 -41.27
C ILE A 728 17.02 55.96 -40.04
N SER A 729 16.47 56.61 -39.00
CA SER A 729 15.90 55.92 -37.83
C SER A 729 14.69 55.06 -38.18
N ARG A 730 13.70 55.61 -38.91
CA ARG A 730 12.55 54.85 -39.41
C ARG A 730 12.97 53.69 -40.31
N TYR A 731 14.05 53.86 -41.07
CA TYR A 731 14.58 52.81 -41.90
C TYR A 731 15.33 51.71 -41.14
N SER A 732 16.05 52.05 -40.06
CA SER A 732 16.63 51.06 -39.14
C SER A 732 15.53 50.19 -38.56
N GLN A 733 14.48 50.80 -38.00
CA GLN A 733 13.32 50.09 -37.46
C GLN A 733 12.66 49.18 -38.50
N TRP A 734 12.40 49.69 -39.72
CA TRP A 734 11.81 48.87 -40.78
C TRP A 734 12.66 47.65 -41.15
N LEU A 735 14.00 47.77 -41.11
CA LEU A 735 14.91 46.65 -41.34
C LEU A 735 14.85 45.60 -40.22
N ASP A 736 14.48 45.96 -38.99
CA ASP A 736 14.26 45.00 -37.90
C ASP A 736 12.89 44.34 -37.98
N ASP A 737 11.85 45.11 -38.27
CA ASP A 737 10.50 44.60 -38.49
C ASP A 737 10.44 43.60 -39.67
N HIS A 738 11.39 43.71 -40.63
CA HIS A 738 11.51 42.85 -41.81
C HIS A 738 12.86 42.10 -41.81
N PRO A 739 12.99 40.99 -41.03
CA PRO A 739 14.21 40.20 -40.96
C PRO A 739 14.49 39.40 -42.25
N SER A 740 13.45 39.12 -43.04
CA SER A 740 13.50 38.44 -44.34
C SER A 740 14.40 39.18 -45.33
N GLU A 741 15.43 38.50 -45.84
CA GLU A 741 16.30 39.10 -46.86
C GLU A 741 15.52 39.41 -48.16
N LYS A 742 14.54 38.57 -48.53
CA LYS A 742 13.70 38.77 -49.71
C LYS A 742 12.93 40.11 -49.68
N ASP A 743 12.43 40.51 -48.53
CA ASP A 743 11.65 41.75 -48.38
C ASP A 743 12.57 42.98 -48.49
N ARG A 744 13.76 42.91 -47.86
CA ARG A 744 14.83 43.90 -47.98
C ARG A 744 15.32 44.04 -49.43
N LEU A 745 15.55 42.92 -50.13
CA LEU A 745 15.93 42.89 -51.54
C LEU A 745 14.84 43.45 -52.46
N THR A 746 13.56 43.25 -52.12
CA THR A 746 12.43 43.78 -52.89
C THR A 746 12.36 45.31 -52.79
N LEU A 747 12.62 45.90 -51.62
CA LEU A 747 12.71 47.35 -51.48
C LEU A 747 13.93 47.94 -52.22
N ILE A 748 15.08 47.25 -52.17
CA ILE A 748 16.29 47.61 -52.93
C ILE A 748 16.03 47.55 -54.44
N ARG A 749 15.39 46.49 -54.92
CA ARG A 749 14.96 46.31 -56.33
C ARG A 749 14.13 47.51 -56.79
N GLY A 750 13.16 47.92 -55.99
CA GLY A 750 12.38 49.13 -56.23
C GLY A 750 13.29 50.35 -56.42
N ALA A 751 14.21 50.63 -55.51
CA ALA A 751 15.12 51.78 -55.63
C ALA A 751 15.92 51.77 -56.96
N LEU A 752 16.42 50.62 -57.40
CA LEU A 752 17.12 50.45 -58.67
C LEU A 752 16.20 50.68 -59.89
N GLU A 753 14.97 50.15 -59.87
CA GLU A 753 14.00 50.30 -60.97
C GLU A 753 13.56 51.76 -61.18
N ALA A 754 13.39 52.54 -60.11
CA ALA A 754 13.11 53.98 -60.21
C ALA A 754 14.25 54.76 -60.88
N TYR A 755 15.51 54.39 -60.61
CA TYR A 755 16.65 55.01 -61.27
C TYR A 755 16.65 54.70 -62.78
N VAL A 756 16.32 53.47 -63.19
CA VAL A 756 16.14 53.14 -64.62
C VAL A 756 15.05 53.99 -65.27
N GLN A 757 13.91 54.15 -64.60
CA GLN A 757 12.81 54.99 -65.09
C GLN A 757 13.25 56.47 -65.22
N SER A 758 13.98 57.00 -64.23
CA SER A 758 14.55 58.35 -64.24
C SER A 758 15.55 58.57 -65.38
N VAL A 759 16.50 57.65 -65.59
CA VAL A 759 17.49 57.72 -66.67
C VAL A 759 16.83 57.66 -68.05
N ARG A 760 15.83 56.76 -68.22
CA ARG A 760 15.04 56.68 -69.46
C ARG A 760 14.23 57.95 -69.73
N ALA A 761 13.59 58.53 -68.72
CA ALA A 761 12.84 59.78 -68.85
C ALA A 761 13.73 60.98 -69.25
N ARG A 762 15.00 60.95 -68.86
CA ARG A 762 16.02 61.97 -69.22
C ARG A 762 16.75 61.69 -70.54
N GLN A 763 16.38 60.64 -71.28
CA GLN A 763 17.08 60.17 -72.49
C GLN A 763 18.58 59.86 -72.28
N GLY A 764 18.98 59.47 -71.06
CA GLY A 764 20.36 59.08 -70.75
C GLY A 764 20.77 57.81 -71.48
N LYS A 765 21.96 57.80 -72.08
CA LYS A 765 22.48 56.66 -72.87
C LYS A 765 23.32 55.67 -72.05
N GLU A 766 23.75 56.06 -70.85
CA GLU A 766 24.63 55.28 -69.98
C GLU A 766 24.09 55.23 -68.55
N PHE A 767 24.37 54.13 -67.84
CA PHE A 767 24.06 53.98 -66.41
C PHE A 767 25.32 54.17 -65.58
N ALA A 768 25.16 54.55 -64.30
CA ALA A 768 26.29 54.62 -63.36
C ALA A 768 27.10 53.29 -63.33
N PRO A 769 28.45 53.31 -63.29
CA PRO A 769 29.27 52.09 -63.35
C PRO A 769 28.96 51.02 -62.28
N VAL A 770 28.47 51.44 -61.10
CA VAL A 770 28.06 50.53 -60.03
C VAL A 770 26.70 49.85 -60.27
N TYR A 771 25.84 50.41 -61.12
CA TYR A 771 24.46 49.93 -61.33
C TYR A 771 24.39 48.50 -61.92
N PRO A 772 25.15 48.13 -62.98
CA PRO A 772 25.17 46.75 -63.48
C PRO A 772 25.60 45.73 -62.43
N ILE A 773 26.57 46.10 -61.58
CA ILE A 773 27.11 45.24 -60.50
C ILE A 773 26.03 45.02 -59.44
N MET A 774 25.31 46.07 -59.05
CA MET A 774 24.17 45.97 -58.11
C MET A 774 23.04 45.09 -58.68
N LEU A 775 22.76 45.20 -59.98
CA LEU A 775 21.74 44.38 -60.64
C LEU A 775 22.14 42.90 -60.70
N GLN A 776 23.41 42.60 -61.02
CA GLN A 776 23.95 41.23 -61.00
C GLN A 776 23.89 40.62 -59.59
N LEU A 777 24.28 41.38 -58.56
CA LEU A 777 24.19 40.95 -57.17
C LEU A 777 22.75 40.73 -56.72
N LEU A 778 21.83 41.61 -57.08
CA LEU A 778 20.40 41.47 -56.78
C LEU A 778 19.80 40.21 -57.45
N GLN A 779 20.17 39.93 -58.70
CA GLN A 779 19.76 38.70 -59.39
C GLN A 779 20.31 37.45 -58.69
N LYS A 780 21.61 37.42 -58.37
CA LYS A 780 22.25 36.32 -57.62
C LYS A 780 21.57 36.11 -56.26
N ALA A 781 21.34 37.19 -55.51
CA ALA A 781 20.67 37.14 -54.22
C ALA A 781 19.25 36.55 -54.34
N THR A 782 18.44 37.06 -55.28
CA THR A 782 17.05 36.58 -55.51
C THR A 782 16.98 35.15 -56.08
N SER A 783 18.11 34.54 -56.47
CA SER A 783 18.19 33.13 -56.86
C SER A 783 18.61 32.20 -55.71
N VAL A 784 19.05 32.76 -54.58
CA VAL A 784 19.54 32.04 -53.39
C VAL A 784 18.60 32.24 -52.19
N SER A 785 17.86 33.36 -52.14
CA SER A 785 16.79 33.70 -51.17
C SER A 785 15.39 33.38 -51.70
#